data_AF-A0A1Z9T7K0-F1
#
_entry.id   AF-A0A1Z9T7K0-F1
#
_cell.length_a   1.000
_cell.length_b   1.000
_cell.length_c   1.000
_cell.angle_alpha   90.00
_cell.angle_beta   90.00
_cell.angle_gamma   90.00
#
_symmetry.space_group_name_H-M   'P 1'
#
loop_
_entity.id
_entity.type
_entity.pdbx_description
1 polymer ?
#
loop_
_entity_poly.entity_id
_entity_poly.type
_entity_poly.pdbx_seq_one_letter_code
_entity_poly.pdbx_strand_id
1 'polypeptide(L)'
;MRIRNPEMKTMMIIACATAFASWGAILEIDPSQTVHATLRHNLIGSNIALWHQPWELSDSTLHCYVRELAPRFVRIPGGSWSNHYIWNGNGARRGDMFDLSRLQDGIWNIDWSDYAPGFNIEGDERRPVADNFHGSWDVKALHDFVEAFGAKAIVTVNLGSGTPEMAAEWVRWANKKNSYNVKYWELGNELEGSWELGHILPDGRTMNGQIYAERFRAFAEAMKAVDPTIKTGGPASSNDRGAFIQETLRDAGDLVDFISFHTYPVKNRQKSEDEFFKAIYSLEPAMDRIRSWIAEHQPERQDTIEIAITEWNSKVVEDRATADLMNGLWCTMWIGEMFRNGISFANQWDMMTATETGGHGLFYFEPFDFEQPGVPQEEMDRKFESFDPPCIPKGQYWALWLWSRFMGDRLVHSSLSGCEHLYSAVSRSDDGLQVLLVNTSRNQAENLKLELPGKLPSHATAIQLSHREYFWNPYTHQPQWSRRPEPMPIRLDRNLSIPPFSAVVVQVPIKKQFSKANQQLKSNFSKLEILLPESTPEDVPVEAWILAPEAAPCSVNEDEKTVSLTIDGPGRLDSKTIRINEGAGRFYITPIDTGTITVRTGRARAELQVLPVQSRIEILWPFETEVPSIASDFDLSLSDTAKPNQHTAAIQLDQSQPVSGQDCLLECKPIPDRIPKERVGGFAMEIKAAGNLVSADPHARLMIVLQSESDHWIPIGSLPLHEISADWEQREFKIEDHENLPAMQWLYAVRLQLSSSAPVTGELFINDAGLILR
;
A
#
# COMPACT_ATOMS: atom_id res chain seq x y z
N MET A 1 57.84 -21.28 -25.59
CA MET A 1 57.12 -20.38 -26.51
C MET A 1 55.95 -19.80 -25.73
N ARG A 2 55.78 -18.47 -25.80
CA ARG A 2 54.87 -17.54 -25.06
C ARG A 2 53.47 -18.13 -24.72
N ILE A 3 52.73 -17.67 -23.71
CA ILE A 3 52.21 -16.29 -23.49
C ILE A 3 51.87 -16.04 -22.00
N ARG A 4 51.98 -14.76 -21.60
CA ARG A 4 51.77 -14.13 -20.27
C ARG A 4 50.30 -13.93 -19.90
N ASN A 5 50.02 -13.85 -18.59
CA ASN A 5 48.97 -12.99 -18.02
C ASN A 5 49.51 -12.33 -16.72
N PRO A 6 49.36 -11.01 -16.48
CA PRO A 6 49.98 -10.31 -15.34
C PRO A 6 49.02 -9.92 -14.19
N GLU A 7 49.55 -10.07 -12.98
CA GLU A 7 49.49 -9.18 -11.81
C GLU A 7 48.16 -8.60 -11.28
N MET A 8 47.63 -9.22 -10.22
CA MET A 8 46.98 -8.53 -9.09
C MET A 8 48.05 -7.76 -8.30
N LYS A 9 47.93 -6.43 -8.21
CA LYS A 9 48.69 -5.61 -7.26
C LYS A 9 47.84 -5.26 -6.05
N THR A 10 48.18 -5.89 -4.94
CA THR A 10 47.86 -5.53 -3.56
C THR A 10 48.26 -4.07 -3.30
N MET A 11 47.34 -3.25 -2.79
CA MET A 11 47.68 -1.94 -2.23
C MET A 11 47.33 -1.92 -0.73
N MET A 12 48.35 -1.54 0.02
CA MET A 12 48.51 -1.57 1.47
C MET A 12 47.52 -0.62 2.17
N ILE A 13 46.78 -1.14 3.16
CA ILE A 13 46.01 -0.34 4.11
C ILE A 13 46.99 0.18 5.18
N ILE A 14 47.25 1.48 5.18
CA ILE A 14 47.90 2.17 6.31
C ILE A 14 46.80 2.66 7.23
N ALA A 15 46.67 1.98 8.38
CA ALA A 15 45.80 2.40 9.48
C ALA A 15 46.45 3.60 10.20
N CYS A 16 45.94 4.81 9.94
CA CYS A 16 46.11 5.95 10.83
C CYS A 16 44.83 6.10 11.66
N ALA A 17 44.89 5.66 12.92
CA ALA A 17 43.89 5.96 13.93
C ALA A 17 43.94 7.46 14.26
N THR A 18 43.16 8.26 13.54
CA THR A 18 42.80 9.63 13.94
C THR A 18 41.54 9.56 14.80
N ALA A 19 41.58 10.20 15.96
CA ALA A 19 40.49 10.30 16.91
C ALA A 19 39.16 10.67 16.22
N PHE A 20 38.17 9.78 16.33
CA PHE A 20 36.81 10.01 15.87
C PHE A 20 36.16 11.12 16.71
N ALA A 21 36.18 12.35 16.22
CA ALA A 21 35.22 13.36 16.62
C ALA A 21 33.85 12.95 16.04
N SER A 22 32.78 13.01 16.84
CA SER A 22 31.41 12.55 16.55
C SER A 22 30.96 12.83 15.11
N TRP A 23 30.75 11.77 14.32
CA TRP A 23 30.40 11.81 12.90
C TRP A 23 28.92 12.19 12.75
N GLY A 24 28.64 13.36 12.18
CA GLY A 24 27.31 13.69 11.65
C GLY A 24 27.18 13.23 10.19
N ALA A 25 25.96 13.18 9.68
CA ALA A 25 25.67 12.88 8.28
C ALA A 25 26.32 13.92 7.34
N ILE A 26 26.77 13.49 6.16
CA ILE A 26 27.33 14.37 5.13
C ILE A 26 26.60 14.11 3.82
N LEU A 27 26.04 15.16 3.22
CA LEU A 27 25.45 15.14 1.87
C LEU A 27 26.34 15.92 0.92
N GLU A 28 27.09 15.19 0.10
CA GLU A 28 27.88 15.73 -0.99
C GLU A 28 27.00 15.88 -2.23
N ILE A 29 27.05 17.04 -2.88
CA ILE A 29 26.18 17.36 -4.02
C ILE A 29 27.03 17.90 -5.16
N ASP A 30 26.90 17.32 -6.35
CA ASP A 30 27.44 17.89 -7.59
C ASP A 30 26.29 18.45 -8.45
N PRO A 31 26.03 19.77 -8.37
CA PRO A 31 24.93 20.38 -9.12
C PRO A 31 25.22 20.47 -10.62
N SER A 32 26.44 20.16 -11.08
CA SER A 32 26.81 20.19 -12.50
C SER A 32 26.40 18.91 -13.24
N GLN A 33 26.38 17.77 -12.54
CA GLN A 33 26.03 16.47 -13.08
C GLN A 33 24.52 16.19 -12.90
N THR A 34 23.78 16.17 -14.01
CA THR A 34 22.38 15.73 -14.00
C THR A 34 22.31 14.21 -14.09
N VAL A 35 21.53 13.59 -13.20
CA VAL A 35 21.20 12.16 -13.21
C VAL A 35 20.05 11.93 -14.20
N HIS A 36 18.92 12.61 -13.99
CA HIS A 36 17.78 12.60 -14.90
C HIS A 36 17.12 13.98 -14.98
N ALA A 37 16.45 14.23 -16.10
CA ALA A 37 15.65 15.43 -16.33
C ALA A 37 14.26 15.03 -16.84
N THR A 38 13.22 15.48 -16.14
CA THR A 38 11.82 15.30 -16.54
C THR A 38 10.98 16.40 -15.91
N LEU A 39 9.78 16.63 -16.43
CA LEU A 39 8.82 17.48 -15.72
C LEU A 39 8.39 16.73 -14.46
N ARG A 40 8.70 17.25 -13.27
CA ARG A 40 8.34 16.57 -12.00
C ARG A 40 6.83 16.29 -11.89
N HIS A 41 6.00 17.13 -12.54
CA HIS A 41 4.56 16.95 -12.62
C HIS A 41 4.14 15.64 -13.32
N ASN A 42 5.01 15.03 -14.13
CA ASN A 42 4.78 13.72 -14.72
C ASN A 42 4.73 12.59 -13.68
N LEU A 43 5.37 12.76 -12.52
CA LEU A 43 5.54 11.72 -11.49
C LEU A 43 4.52 11.81 -10.35
N ILE A 44 3.62 12.80 -10.41
CA ILE A 44 2.62 13.10 -9.37
C ILE A 44 1.20 13.05 -9.94
N GLY A 45 0.98 12.17 -10.92
CA GLY A 45 -0.36 11.86 -11.40
C GLY A 45 -1.18 11.08 -10.35
N SER A 46 -2.46 10.87 -10.65
CA SER A 46 -3.37 10.11 -9.78
C SER A 46 -4.38 9.33 -10.61
N ASN A 47 -5.05 8.36 -10.00
CA ASN A 47 -6.13 7.59 -10.62
C ASN A 47 -7.51 8.09 -10.20
N ILE A 48 -8.49 8.03 -11.12
CA ILE A 48 -9.92 8.22 -10.82
C ILE A 48 -10.66 7.05 -11.43
N ALA A 49 -11.58 6.50 -10.67
CA ALA A 49 -12.31 5.31 -11.03
C ALA A 49 -13.81 5.57 -11.18
N LEU A 50 -14.49 4.75 -12.00
CA LEU A 50 -15.93 4.87 -12.23
C LEU A 50 -16.79 4.52 -11.00
N TRP A 51 -16.22 3.89 -9.97
CA TRP A 51 -16.92 3.62 -8.70
C TRP A 51 -16.92 4.81 -7.74
N HIS A 52 -16.15 5.86 -8.01
CA HIS A 52 -16.16 7.09 -7.22
C HIS A 52 -17.51 7.79 -7.34
N GLN A 53 -17.94 8.44 -6.27
CA GLN A 53 -19.24 9.10 -6.22
C GLN A 53 -19.20 10.47 -6.93
N PRO A 54 -20.28 10.87 -7.63
CA PRO A 54 -20.35 12.16 -8.30
C PRO A 54 -20.12 13.37 -7.37
N TRP A 55 -20.57 13.28 -6.12
CA TRP A 55 -20.43 14.35 -5.14
C TRP A 55 -18.97 14.52 -4.68
N GLU A 56 -18.19 13.44 -4.58
CA GLU A 56 -16.75 13.52 -4.27
C GLU A 56 -16.02 14.29 -5.37
N LEU A 57 -16.24 13.91 -6.64
CA LEU A 57 -15.60 14.53 -7.79
C LEU A 57 -16.09 15.96 -8.09
N SER A 58 -17.24 16.38 -7.55
CA SER A 58 -17.75 17.74 -7.69
C SER A 58 -17.43 18.64 -6.49
N ASP A 59 -16.81 18.10 -5.44
CA ASP A 59 -16.42 18.88 -4.27
C ASP A 59 -15.46 20.03 -4.63
N SER A 60 -15.82 21.24 -4.17
CA SER A 60 -15.07 22.45 -4.47
C SER A 60 -13.70 22.49 -3.78
N THR A 61 -13.57 21.85 -2.62
CA THR A 61 -12.31 21.77 -1.87
C THR A 61 -11.32 20.86 -2.57
N LEU A 62 -11.77 19.67 -3.00
CA LEU A 62 -11.04 18.76 -3.88
C LEU A 62 -10.51 19.51 -5.10
N HIS A 63 -11.38 20.23 -5.81
CA HIS A 63 -11.01 20.99 -7.00
C HIS A 63 -9.92 22.03 -6.71
N CYS A 64 -9.95 22.70 -5.55
CA CYS A 64 -8.91 23.65 -5.17
C CYS A 64 -7.56 22.96 -4.99
N TYR A 65 -7.53 21.83 -4.28
CA TYR A 65 -6.31 21.07 -4.04
C TYR A 65 -5.77 20.39 -5.30
N VAL A 66 -6.62 19.89 -6.20
CA VAL A 66 -6.19 19.31 -7.47
C VAL A 66 -5.60 20.39 -8.40
N ARG A 67 -6.21 21.59 -8.47
CA ARG A 67 -5.63 22.74 -9.19
C ARG A 67 -4.28 23.15 -8.61
N GLU A 68 -4.14 23.14 -7.29
CA GLU A 68 -2.89 23.49 -6.62
C GLU A 68 -1.79 22.45 -6.88
N LEU A 69 -2.15 21.16 -6.80
CA LEU A 69 -1.25 20.05 -7.07
C LEU A 69 -0.79 20.03 -8.53
N ALA A 70 -1.69 20.39 -9.44
CA ALA A 70 -1.49 20.42 -10.88
C ALA A 70 -0.90 19.11 -11.44
N PRO A 71 -1.56 17.95 -11.23
CA PRO A 71 -1.07 16.67 -11.75
C PRO A 71 -1.01 16.72 -13.28
N ARG A 72 0.07 16.19 -13.88
CA ARG A 72 0.17 16.15 -15.34
C ARG A 72 -0.71 15.09 -15.96
N PHE A 73 -0.91 13.98 -15.26
CA PHE A 73 -1.64 12.82 -15.74
C PHE A 73 -2.73 12.43 -14.75
N VAL A 74 -3.89 12.07 -15.29
CA VAL A 74 -4.98 11.43 -14.56
C VAL A 74 -5.40 10.20 -15.34
N ARG A 75 -5.36 9.03 -14.70
CA ARG A 75 -5.73 7.76 -15.32
C ARG A 75 -7.20 7.45 -15.06
N ILE A 76 -7.91 7.06 -16.12
CA ILE A 76 -9.35 6.77 -16.17
C ILE A 76 -9.59 5.55 -17.08
N PRO A 77 -10.67 4.78 -16.94
CA PRO A 77 -11.70 4.85 -15.92
C PRO A 77 -11.36 4.08 -14.63
N GLY A 78 -10.08 3.69 -14.46
CA GLY A 78 -9.49 3.13 -13.24
C GLY A 78 -9.65 1.61 -13.06
N GLY A 79 -8.55 0.97 -12.65
CA GLY A 79 -8.46 -0.41 -12.12
C GLY A 79 -9.22 -1.48 -12.89
N SER A 80 -9.67 -2.51 -12.16
CA SER A 80 -10.30 -3.69 -12.73
C SER A 80 -11.56 -3.38 -13.56
N TRP A 81 -12.35 -2.35 -13.18
CA TRP A 81 -13.54 -2.00 -13.95
C TRP A 81 -13.26 -1.59 -15.38
N SER A 82 -12.04 -1.16 -15.71
CA SER A 82 -11.67 -0.92 -17.11
C SER A 82 -11.81 -2.17 -17.99
N ASN A 83 -11.66 -3.38 -17.45
CA ASN A 83 -11.87 -4.65 -18.17
C ASN A 83 -13.34 -5.10 -18.25
N HIS A 84 -14.23 -4.41 -17.55
CA HIS A 84 -15.66 -4.74 -17.42
C HIS A 84 -16.55 -3.70 -18.11
N TYR A 85 -16.06 -2.48 -18.22
CA TYR A 85 -16.88 -1.36 -18.60
C TYR A 85 -17.16 -1.32 -20.11
N ILE A 86 -18.44 -1.19 -20.45
CA ILE A 86 -18.92 -0.91 -21.79
C ILE A 86 -19.17 0.60 -21.87
N TRP A 87 -18.25 1.32 -22.51
CA TRP A 87 -18.18 2.79 -22.37
C TRP A 87 -19.34 3.57 -22.99
N ASN A 88 -20.09 2.95 -23.90
CA ASN A 88 -21.25 3.54 -24.56
C ASN A 88 -22.45 2.61 -24.45
N GLY A 89 -23.52 3.11 -23.82
CA GLY A 89 -24.78 2.38 -23.64
C GLY A 89 -25.73 2.49 -24.83
N ASN A 90 -25.39 3.24 -25.88
CA ASN A 90 -26.34 3.57 -26.93
C ASN A 90 -26.87 2.32 -27.65
N GLY A 91 -28.19 2.25 -27.79
CA GLY A 91 -28.90 1.11 -28.37
C GLY A 91 -28.99 -0.15 -27.49
N ALA A 92 -28.15 -0.28 -26.46
CA ALA A 92 -28.12 -1.41 -25.52
C ALA A 92 -28.80 -1.09 -24.17
N ARG A 93 -28.84 0.18 -23.79
CA ARG A 93 -29.33 0.65 -22.49
C ARG A 93 -30.39 1.74 -22.63
N ARG A 94 -31.41 1.70 -21.76
CA ARG A 94 -32.45 2.74 -21.62
C ARG A 94 -32.81 2.94 -20.14
N GLY A 95 -32.27 3.99 -19.52
CA GLY A 95 -32.36 4.15 -18.06
C GLY A 95 -31.65 2.97 -17.39
N ASP A 96 -32.34 2.26 -16.51
CA ASP A 96 -31.81 1.09 -15.79
C ASP A 96 -32.18 -0.24 -16.47
N MET A 97 -32.78 -0.18 -17.66
CA MET A 97 -33.13 -1.36 -18.46
C MET A 97 -32.07 -1.64 -19.54
N PHE A 98 -31.80 -2.93 -19.75
CA PHE A 98 -30.84 -3.44 -20.73
C PHE A 98 -31.52 -4.30 -21.81
N ASP A 99 -31.18 -4.07 -23.06
CA ASP A 99 -31.60 -4.90 -24.20
C ASP A 99 -30.63 -6.07 -24.37
N LEU A 100 -30.92 -7.18 -23.69
CA LEU A 100 -30.08 -8.39 -23.74
C LEU A 100 -29.98 -9.01 -25.15
N SER A 101 -30.83 -8.64 -26.11
CA SER A 101 -30.67 -9.10 -27.51
C SER A 101 -29.41 -8.54 -28.17
N ARG A 102 -28.81 -7.51 -27.57
CA ARG A 102 -27.53 -6.92 -27.98
C ARG A 102 -26.32 -7.69 -27.45
N LEU A 103 -26.49 -8.62 -26.51
CA LEU A 103 -25.42 -9.49 -26.04
C LEU A 103 -25.43 -10.80 -26.83
N GLN A 104 -24.40 -11.02 -27.66
CA GLN A 104 -24.26 -12.20 -28.51
C GLN A 104 -22.88 -12.80 -28.32
N ASP A 105 -22.82 -14.08 -27.96
CA ASP A 105 -21.57 -14.82 -27.70
C ASP A 105 -20.62 -14.09 -26.71
N GLY A 106 -21.18 -13.48 -25.67
CA GLY A 106 -20.42 -12.71 -24.67
C GLY A 106 -19.89 -11.36 -25.16
N ILE A 107 -20.36 -10.86 -26.31
CA ILE A 107 -19.97 -9.57 -26.88
C ILE A 107 -21.21 -8.67 -27.00
N TRP A 108 -21.08 -7.44 -26.50
CA TRP A 108 -22.12 -6.41 -26.61
C TRP A 108 -22.04 -5.70 -27.96
N ASN A 109 -23.11 -5.78 -28.75
CA ASN A 109 -23.28 -5.08 -30.01
C ASN A 109 -23.87 -3.68 -29.77
N ILE A 110 -22.98 -2.69 -29.65
CA ILE A 110 -23.31 -1.30 -29.35
C ILE A 110 -23.53 -0.50 -30.64
N ASP A 111 -24.51 0.40 -30.62
CA ASP A 111 -24.72 1.37 -31.70
C ASP A 111 -23.79 2.57 -31.50
N TRP A 112 -22.68 2.62 -32.25
CA TRP A 112 -21.69 3.69 -32.17
C TRP A 112 -22.11 5.02 -32.81
N SER A 113 -23.30 5.10 -33.44
CA SER A 113 -23.74 6.32 -34.14
C SER A 113 -24.03 7.49 -33.20
N ASP A 114 -24.36 7.19 -31.93
CA ASP A 114 -24.55 8.19 -30.89
C ASP A 114 -24.00 7.75 -29.53
N TYR A 115 -24.07 8.63 -28.55
CA TYR A 115 -23.57 8.42 -27.19
C TYR A 115 -24.72 8.26 -26.18
N ALA A 116 -24.63 7.24 -25.34
CA ALA A 116 -25.35 7.16 -24.08
C ALA A 116 -24.40 6.69 -22.97
N PRO A 117 -24.64 7.08 -21.70
CA PRO A 117 -23.84 6.63 -20.57
C PRO A 117 -23.64 5.10 -20.58
N GLY A 118 -22.40 4.67 -20.35
CA GLY A 118 -22.01 3.27 -20.35
C GLY A 118 -22.57 2.47 -19.18
N PHE A 119 -22.10 1.23 -19.03
CA PHE A 119 -22.48 0.32 -17.94
C PHE A 119 -21.40 -0.74 -17.69
N ASN A 120 -21.38 -1.29 -16.48
CA ASN A 120 -20.51 -2.40 -16.11
C ASN A 120 -21.17 -3.75 -16.38
N ILE A 121 -20.31 -4.76 -16.58
CA ILE A 121 -20.70 -6.15 -16.69
C ILE A 121 -19.94 -7.01 -15.67
N GLU A 122 -20.53 -8.13 -15.28
CA GLU A 122 -19.93 -9.09 -14.35
C GLU A 122 -20.09 -10.53 -14.84
N GLY A 123 -19.23 -11.39 -14.30
CA GLY A 123 -19.22 -12.83 -14.53
C GLY A 123 -18.83 -13.24 -15.97
N ASP A 124 -18.67 -14.55 -16.15
CA ASP A 124 -18.30 -15.14 -17.45
C ASP A 124 -19.39 -14.92 -18.51
N GLU A 125 -20.65 -14.81 -18.08
CA GLU A 125 -21.79 -14.50 -18.95
C GLU A 125 -21.84 -13.02 -19.35
N ARG A 126 -21.00 -12.15 -18.76
CA ARG A 126 -20.83 -10.73 -19.11
C ARG A 126 -22.16 -9.96 -19.10
N ARG A 127 -22.98 -10.26 -18.10
CA ARG A 127 -24.30 -9.65 -17.91
C ARG A 127 -24.17 -8.30 -17.22
N PRO A 128 -25.12 -7.38 -17.47
CA PRO A 128 -25.11 -6.09 -16.79
C PRO A 128 -25.45 -6.27 -15.31
N VAL A 129 -24.83 -5.48 -14.46
CA VAL A 129 -25.06 -5.55 -13.01
C VAL A 129 -26.26 -4.69 -12.65
N ALA A 130 -27.34 -5.31 -12.15
CA ALA A 130 -28.56 -4.61 -11.78
C ALA A 130 -28.42 -3.84 -10.45
N ASP A 131 -27.69 -4.42 -9.48
CA ASP A 131 -27.55 -3.87 -8.12
C ASP A 131 -26.29 -3.01 -7.94
N ASN A 132 -25.23 -3.22 -8.73
CA ASN A 132 -24.02 -2.36 -8.79
C ASN A 132 -24.05 -1.42 -10.00
N PHE A 133 -25.22 -0.86 -10.30
CA PHE A 133 -25.37 0.11 -11.36
C PHE A 133 -24.73 1.45 -10.95
N HIS A 134 -23.47 1.70 -11.32
CA HIS A 134 -22.74 2.94 -11.01
C HIS A 134 -22.81 4.02 -12.11
N GLY A 135 -23.85 4.01 -12.95
CA GLY A 135 -23.96 4.95 -14.07
C GLY A 135 -24.58 6.31 -13.74
N SER A 136 -24.42 6.80 -12.50
CA SER A 136 -24.71 8.20 -12.13
C SER A 136 -23.65 9.18 -12.65
N TRP A 137 -22.48 8.67 -13.05
CA TRP A 137 -21.41 9.38 -13.78
C TRP A 137 -20.81 8.42 -14.83
N ASP A 138 -20.16 8.94 -15.87
CA ASP A 138 -19.68 8.14 -17.01
C ASP A 138 -18.33 8.64 -17.54
N VAL A 139 -17.82 7.98 -18.59
CA VAL A 139 -16.54 8.36 -19.20
C VAL A 139 -16.51 9.78 -19.74
N LYS A 140 -17.64 10.34 -20.19
CA LYS A 140 -17.68 11.74 -20.61
C LYS A 140 -17.34 12.64 -19.44
N ALA A 141 -17.98 12.40 -18.31
CA ALA A 141 -17.82 13.25 -17.16
C ALA A 141 -16.43 13.05 -16.49
N LEU A 142 -15.80 11.87 -16.63
CA LEU A 142 -14.38 11.68 -16.33
C LEU A 142 -13.44 12.46 -17.27
N HIS A 143 -13.69 12.47 -18.58
CA HIS A 143 -12.93 13.29 -19.53
C HIS A 143 -13.05 14.79 -19.22
N ASP A 144 -14.27 15.26 -18.95
CA ASP A 144 -14.55 16.64 -18.55
C ASP A 144 -13.78 17.02 -17.27
N PHE A 145 -13.73 16.12 -16.28
CA PHE A 145 -12.95 16.33 -15.05
C PHE A 145 -11.47 16.52 -15.37
N VAL A 146 -10.88 15.63 -16.17
CA VAL A 146 -9.45 15.72 -16.53
C VAL A 146 -9.15 17.04 -17.28
N GLU A 147 -10.01 17.43 -18.22
CA GLU A 147 -9.88 18.68 -18.97
C GLU A 147 -9.98 19.92 -18.07
N ALA A 148 -10.88 19.91 -17.08
CA ALA A 148 -11.09 21.02 -16.15
C ALA A 148 -9.83 21.39 -15.34
N PHE A 149 -8.89 20.46 -15.18
CA PHE A 149 -7.60 20.70 -14.50
C PHE A 149 -6.42 20.88 -15.45
N GLY A 150 -6.63 20.85 -16.77
CA GLY A 150 -5.56 20.92 -17.77
C GLY A 150 -4.58 19.74 -17.70
N ALA A 151 -5.02 18.63 -17.10
CA ALA A 151 -4.27 17.39 -17.03
C ALA A 151 -4.39 16.62 -18.35
N LYS A 152 -3.58 15.58 -18.52
CA LYS A 152 -3.67 14.64 -19.63
C LYS A 152 -4.33 13.36 -19.14
N ALA A 153 -5.33 12.87 -19.89
CA ALA A 153 -5.90 11.56 -19.63
C ALA A 153 -4.92 10.45 -20.05
N ILE A 154 -4.81 9.43 -19.21
CA ILE A 154 -4.39 8.08 -19.60
C ILE A 154 -5.68 7.25 -19.61
N VAL A 155 -6.13 6.81 -20.78
CA VAL A 155 -7.36 6.02 -20.91
C VAL A 155 -7.03 4.55 -20.98
N THR A 156 -7.45 3.78 -19.99
CA THR A 156 -7.36 2.32 -19.98
C THR A 156 -8.59 1.72 -20.66
N VAL A 157 -8.38 1.08 -21.82
CA VAL A 157 -9.46 0.48 -22.60
C VAL A 157 -9.74 -0.95 -22.17
N ASN A 158 -10.98 -1.38 -22.36
CA ASN A 158 -11.44 -2.73 -22.08
C ASN A 158 -10.85 -3.75 -23.08
N LEU A 159 -9.64 -4.26 -22.78
CA LEU A 159 -9.02 -5.34 -23.53
C LEU A 159 -9.51 -6.72 -23.08
N GLY A 160 -9.89 -6.86 -21.80
CA GLY A 160 -10.34 -8.12 -21.20
C GLY A 160 -11.61 -8.67 -21.83
N SER A 161 -12.73 -7.99 -21.66
CA SER A 161 -14.03 -8.41 -22.21
C SER A 161 -14.41 -7.72 -23.52
N GLY A 162 -13.82 -6.56 -23.82
CA GLY A 162 -14.14 -5.74 -24.98
C GLY A 162 -13.54 -6.21 -26.31
N THR A 163 -13.66 -5.35 -27.33
CA THR A 163 -13.23 -5.62 -28.71
C THR A 163 -12.33 -4.49 -29.26
N PRO A 164 -11.49 -4.76 -30.28
CA PRO A 164 -10.72 -3.71 -30.95
C PRO A 164 -11.60 -2.58 -31.51
N GLU A 165 -12.79 -2.90 -32.03
CA GLU A 165 -13.76 -1.91 -32.53
C GLU A 165 -14.24 -0.98 -31.42
N MET A 166 -14.59 -1.52 -30.25
CA MET A 166 -15.02 -0.74 -29.10
C MET A 166 -13.96 0.27 -28.66
N ALA A 167 -12.69 -0.15 -28.61
CA ALA A 167 -11.58 0.73 -28.26
C ALA A 167 -11.35 1.80 -29.34
N ALA A 168 -11.39 1.43 -30.63
CA ALA A 168 -11.24 2.36 -31.74
C ALA A 168 -12.38 3.40 -31.79
N GLU A 169 -13.62 2.99 -31.53
CA GLU A 169 -14.76 3.92 -31.46
C GLU A 169 -14.68 4.85 -30.25
N TRP A 170 -14.07 4.42 -29.14
CA TRP A 170 -13.77 5.35 -28.05
C TRP A 170 -12.75 6.40 -28.48
N VAL A 171 -11.69 6.03 -29.18
CA VAL A 171 -10.72 7.00 -29.76
C VAL A 171 -11.44 7.98 -30.69
N ARG A 172 -12.32 7.49 -31.56
CA ARG A 172 -13.10 8.32 -32.48
C ARG A 172 -13.97 9.31 -31.72
N TRP A 173 -14.75 8.81 -30.76
CA TRP A 173 -15.65 9.62 -29.98
C TRP A 173 -14.89 10.67 -29.16
N ALA A 174 -13.82 10.29 -28.47
CA ALA A 174 -13.06 11.19 -27.61
C ALA A 174 -12.31 12.25 -28.42
N ASN A 175 -11.53 11.83 -29.42
CA ASN A 175 -10.61 12.73 -30.11
C ASN A 175 -11.20 13.39 -31.36
N LYS A 176 -12.07 12.71 -32.10
CA LYS A 176 -12.63 13.24 -33.36
C LYS A 176 -13.98 13.93 -33.17
N LYS A 177 -14.85 13.41 -32.27
CA LYS A 177 -16.17 14.00 -32.00
C LYS A 177 -16.13 15.06 -30.89
N ASN A 178 -15.40 14.81 -29.80
CA ASN A 178 -15.41 15.69 -28.61
C ASN A 178 -14.13 16.49 -28.39
N SER A 179 -13.07 16.26 -29.16
CA SER A 179 -11.80 17.02 -29.09
C SER A 179 -11.05 16.94 -27.76
N TYR A 180 -11.23 15.89 -26.95
CA TYR A 180 -10.50 15.71 -25.68
C TYR A 180 -8.98 15.53 -25.88
N ASN A 181 -8.52 15.27 -27.11
CA ASN A 181 -7.10 15.16 -27.47
C ASN A 181 -6.32 14.18 -26.57
N VAL A 182 -6.95 13.06 -26.24
CA VAL A 182 -6.39 11.97 -25.45
C VAL A 182 -5.23 11.35 -26.22
N LYS A 183 -4.02 11.50 -25.67
CA LYS A 183 -2.80 10.99 -26.30
C LYS A 183 -2.41 9.60 -25.79
N TYR A 184 -2.67 9.28 -24.52
CA TYR A 184 -2.20 8.05 -23.88
C TYR A 184 -3.33 7.07 -23.71
N TRP A 185 -3.18 5.90 -24.32
CA TRP A 185 -4.16 4.81 -24.27
C TRP A 185 -3.48 3.54 -23.77
N GLU A 186 -3.90 3.07 -22.61
CA GLU A 186 -3.43 1.84 -21.97
C GLU A 186 -4.39 0.69 -22.33
N LEU A 187 -3.84 -0.48 -22.68
CA LEU A 187 -4.60 -1.59 -23.22
C LEU A 187 -4.80 -2.69 -22.17
N GLY A 188 -5.95 -2.66 -21.49
CA GLY A 188 -6.28 -3.58 -20.40
C GLY A 188 -5.62 -3.23 -19.06
N ASN A 189 -6.03 -3.96 -18.03
CA ASN A 189 -5.55 -3.82 -16.65
C ASN A 189 -5.26 -5.22 -16.08
N GLU A 190 -4.04 -5.49 -15.59
CA GLU A 190 -3.70 -6.66 -14.76
C GLU A 190 -4.20 -8.04 -15.27
N LEU A 191 -4.30 -8.25 -16.58
CA LEU A 191 -4.98 -9.43 -17.15
C LEU A 191 -4.29 -10.77 -16.84
N GLU A 192 -3.12 -10.77 -16.20
CA GLU A 192 -2.50 -11.95 -15.63
C GLU A 192 -3.15 -12.42 -14.31
N GLY A 193 -3.89 -11.55 -13.63
CA GLY A 193 -4.52 -11.82 -12.35
C GLY A 193 -5.86 -12.55 -12.51
N SER A 194 -6.08 -13.61 -11.73
CA SER A 194 -7.33 -14.39 -11.78
C SER A 194 -8.57 -13.61 -11.34
N TRP A 195 -8.39 -12.43 -10.75
CA TRP A 195 -9.45 -11.50 -10.35
C TRP A 195 -9.98 -10.65 -11.52
N GLU A 196 -9.25 -10.55 -12.63
CA GLU A 196 -9.63 -9.70 -13.75
C GLU A 196 -10.55 -10.40 -14.75
N LEU A 197 -11.61 -9.69 -15.17
CA LEU A 197 -12.45 -10.17 -16.27
C LEU A 197 -11.64 -10.18 -17.58
N GLY A 198 -11.48 -11.36 -18.17
CA GLY A 198 -10.64 -11.57 -19.34
C GLY A 198 -9.32 -12.30 -19.04
N HIS A 199 -9.03 -12.60 -17.76
CA HIS A 199 -8.00 -13.56 -17.40
C HIS A 199 -8.30 -14.95 -17.98
N ILE A 200 -9.55 -15.39 -17.92
CA ILE A 200 -10.04 -16.55 -18.67
C ILE A 200 -10.77 -16.05 -19.91
N LEU A 201 -10.34 -16.53 -21.07
CA LEU A 201 -10.97 -16.23 -22.35
C LEU A 201 -12.26 -17.04 -22.53
N PRO A 202 -13.18 -16.61 -23.41
CA PRO A 202 -14.41 -17.37 -23.71
C PRO A 202 -14.18 -18.80 -24.20
N ASP A 203 -13.00 -19.11 -24.75
CA ASP A 203 -12.62 -20.46 -25.20
C ASP A 203 -11.96 -21.32 -24.10
N GLY A 204 -11.94 -20.82 -22.86
CA GLY A 204 -11.39 -21.50 -21.68
C GLY A 204 -9.88 -21.37 -21.52
N ARG A 205 -9.16 -20.71 -22.44
CA ARG A 205 -7.73 -20.46 -22.27
C ARG A 205 -7.47 -19.36 -21.25
N THR A 206 -6.45 -19.54 -20.44
CA THR A 206 -5.90 -18.49 -19.57
C THR A 206 -5.07 -17.50 -20.37
N MET A 207 -5.25 -16.22 -20.12
CA MET A 207 -4.43 -15.13 -20.64
C MET A 207 -2.96 -15.38 -20.29
N ASN A 208 -2.12 -15.34 -21.30
CA ASN A 208 -0.66 -15.41 -21.14
C ASN A 208 -0.01 -14.32 -22.01
N GLY A 209 1.31 -14.14 -21.89
CA GLY A 209 2.02 -13.06 -22.58
C GLY A 209 1.86 -13.07 -24.09
N GLN A 210 1.84 -14.25 -24.72
CA GLN A 210 1.65 -14.37 -26.17
C GLN A 210 0.23 -13.96 -26.59
N ILE A 211 -0.79 -14.48 -25.89
CA ILE A 211 -2.19 -14.14 -26.15
C ILE A 211 -2.42 -12.64 -25.94
N TYR A 212 -1.86 -12.08 -24.85
CA TYR A 212 -1.96 -10.66 -24.58
C TYR A 212 -1.32 -9.85 -25.70
N ALA A 213 -0.11 -10.20 -26.18
CA ALA A 213 0.57 -9.48 -27.25
C ALA A 213 -0.21 -9.53 -28.58
N GLU A 214 -0.80 -10.68 -28.93
CA GLU A 214 -1.68 -10.82 -30.10
C GLU A 214 -2.90 -9.89 -30.00
N ARG A 215 -3.54 -9.83 -28.83
CA ARG A 215 -4.67 -8.91 -28.57
C ARG A 215 -4.22 -7.45 -28.58
N PHE A 216 -3.10 -7.13 -27.93
CA PHE A 216 -2.53 -5.78 -27.89
C PHE A 216 -2.35 -5.24 -29.31
N ARG A 217 -1.73 -6.03 -30.20
CA ARG A 217 -1.55 -5.65 -31.61
C ARG A 217 -2.88 -5.32 -32.27
N ALA A 218 -3.86 -6.22 -32.18
CA ALA A 218 -5.17 -6.03 -32.81
C ALA A 218 -5.89 -4.76 -32.33
N PHE A 219 -5.84 -4.48 -31.03
CA PHE A 219 -6.40 -3.26 -30.45
C PHE A 219 -5.62 -2.02 -30.89
N ALA A 220 -4.29 -2.03 -30.78
CA ALA A 220 -3.44 -0.89 -31.12
C ALA A 220 -3.55 -0.50 -32.60
N GLU A 221 -3.60 -1.47 -33.52
CA GLU A 221 -3.81 -1.23 -34.95
C GLU A 221 -5.18 -0.60 -35.23
N ALA A 222 -6.24 -1.13 -34.64
CA ALA A 222 -7.60 -0.59 -34.80
C ALA A 222 -7.70 0.85 -34.28
N MET A 223 -7.12 1.13 -33.11
CA MET A 223 -7.12 2.46 -32.49
C MET A 223 -6.29 3.46 -33.30
N LYS A 224 -5.07 3.09 -33.73
CA LYS A 224 -4.20 3.95 -34.54
C LYS A 224 -4.72 4.18 -35.95
N ALA A 225 -5.55 3.29 -36.49
CA ALA A 225 -6.26 3.54 -37.75
C ALA A 225 -7.24 4.71 -37.66
N VAL A 226 -7.79 4.99 -36.46
CA VAL A 226 -8.64 6.15 -36.19
C VAL A 226 -7.81 7.40 -35.95
N ASP A 227 -6.75 7.27 -35.16
CA ASP A 227 -5.85 8.37 -34.85
C ASP A 227 -4.39 7.89 -34.73
N PRO A 228 -3.57 8.05 -35.77
CA PRO A 228 -2.18 7.58 -35.74
C PRO A 228 -1.27 8.38 -34.80
N THR A 229 -1.76 9.47 -34.20
CA THR A 229 -0.97 10.34 -33.31
C THR A 229 -1.03 9.92 -31.84
N ILE A 230 -1.90 8.97 -31.50
CA ILE A 230 -2.01 8.43 -30.14
C ILE A 230 -0.83 7.52 -29.81
N LYS A 231 -0.57 7.42 -28.51
CA LYS A 231 0.35 6.48 -27.90
C LYS A 231 -0.41 5.30 -27.31
N THR A 232 -0.04 4.08 -27.67
CA THR A 232 -0.58 2.85 -27.11
C THR A 232 0.44 2.18 -26.20
N GLY A 233 -0.01 1.71 -25.05
CA GLY A 233 0.86 1.09 -24.05
C GLY A 233 0.14 0.14 -23.14
N GLY A 234 0.90 -0.52 -22.29
CA GLY A 234 0.43 -1.65 -21.49
C GLY A 234 1.62 -2.45 -20.94
N PRO A 235 1.37 -3.57 -20.25
CA PRO A 235 0.09 -4.22 -20.07
C PRO A 235 -0.68 -3.82 -18.81
N ALA A 236 -0.21 -2.79 -18.08
CA ALA A 236 -0.62 -2.57 -16.70
C ALA A 236 -0.44 -3.85 -15.87
N SER A 237 0.77 -4.43 -15.91
CA SER A 237 1.09 -5.60 -15.08
C SER A 237 0.81 -5.26 -13.61
N SER A 238 0.16 -6.16 -12.88
CA SER A 238 -0.22 -6.01 -11.46
C SER A 238 0.93 -5.79 -10.49
N ASN A 239 2.17 -6.01 -10.93
CA ASN A 239 3.35 -5.79 -10.12
C ASN A 239 4.59 -5.52 -10.99
N ASP A 240 5.66 -5.14 -10.30
CA ASP A 240 6.94 -4.78 -10.91
C ASP A 240 7.69 -5.95 -11.56
N ARG A 241 7.25 -7.22 -11.40
CA ARG A 241 7.80 -8.35 -12.17
C ARG A 241 7.53 -8.19 -13.66
N GLY A 242 6.49 -7.44 -14.04
CA GLY A 242 6.27 -7.03 -15.41
C GLY A 242 5.69 -8.13 -16.30
N ALA A 243 4.69 -8.87 -15.80
CA ALA A 243 4.01 -9.91 -16.56
C ALA A 243 3.56 -9.38 -17.92
N PHE A 244 3.77 -10.18 -18.97
CA PHE A 244 3.44 -9.90 -20.39
C PHE A 244 4.28 -8.80 -21.08
N ILE A 245 5.11 -8.03 -20.36
CA ILE A 245 5.91 -6.94 -20.97
C ILE A 245 6.87 -7.49 -22.02
N GLN A 246 7.61 -8.56 -21.70
CA GLN A 246 8.62 -9.12 -22.59
C GLN A 246 7.99 -9.65 -23.88
N GLU A 247 6.93 -10.45 -23.78
CA GLU A 247 6.22 -10.99 -24.95
C GLU A 247 5.58 -9.88 -25.79
N THR A 248 5.02 -8.85 -25.16
CA THR A 248 4.44 -7.71 -25.88
C THR A 248 5.51 -6.93 -26.66
N LEU A 249 6.69 -6.69 -26.07
CA LEU A 249 7.80 -6.07 -26.76
C LEU A 249 8.32 -6.92 -27.93
N ARG A 250 8.32 -8.24 -27.78
CA ARG A 250 8.76 -9.18 -28.83
C ARG A 250 7.77 -9.24 -30.00
N ASP A 251 6.48 -9.39 -29.70
CA ASP A 251 5.47 -9.78 -30.71
C ASP A 251 4.62 -8.58 -31.20
N ALA A 252 4.57 -7.49 -30.44
CA ALA A 252 3.81 -6.28 -30.76
C ALA A 252 4.60 -4.97 -30.54
N GLY A 253 5.91 -5.05 -30.32
CA GLY A 253 6.71 -3.94 -29.84
C GLY A 253 6.79 -2.74 -30.79
N ASP A 254 6.57 -2.91 -32.09
CA ASP A 254 6.46 -1.81 -33.08
C ASP A 254 5.28 -0.87 -32.81
N LEU A 255 4.27 -1.33 -32.06
CA LEU A 255 3.08 -0.56 -31.68
C LEU A 255 3.11 -0.10 -30.21
N VAL A 256 4.11 -0.51 -29.44
CA VAL A 256 4.27 -0.09 -28.04
C VAL A 256 4.94 1.28 -28.01
N ASP A 257 4.25 2.30 -27.50
CA ASP A 257 4.79 3.64 -27.27
C ASP A 257 5.21 3.86 -25.81
N PHE A 258 4.57 3.14 -24.89
CA PHE A 258 4.94 3.12 -23.47
C PHE A 258 4.65 1.75 -22.85
N ILE A 259 5.46 1.37 -21.89
CA ILE A 259 5.24 0.21 -21.02
C ILE A 259 4.59 0.71 -19.74
N SER A 260 3.61 -0.02 -19.22
CA SER A 260 3.00 0.28 -17.92
C SER A 260 2.94 -0.93 -16.99
N PHE A 261 3.18 -0.69 -15.71
CA PHE A 261 3.08 -1.67 -14.64
C PHE A 261 2.66 -0.98 -13.33
N HIS A 262 2.19 -1.78 -12.38
CA HIS A 262 1.79 -1.36 -11.06
C HIS A 262 2.84 -1.75 -10.04
N THR A 263 2.90 -1.03 -8.92
CA THR A 263 3.86 -1.39 -7.86
C THR A 263 3.40 -0.94 -6.49
N TYR A 264 3.44 -1.90 -5.57
CA TYR A 264 3.08 -1.77 -4.17
C TYR A 264 4.20 -2.45 -3.35
N PRO A 265 5.37 -1.79 -3.20
CA PRO A 265 6.61 -2.46 -2.79
C PRO A 265 6.62 -3.02 -1.37
N VAL A 266 5.81 -2.46 -0.48
CA VAL A 266 5.70 -2.87 0.92
C VAL A 266 4.81 -4.12 0.99
N LYS A 267 5.33 -5.18 1.60
CA LYS A 267 4.59 -6.41 1.93
C LYS A 267 3.42 -6.13 2.90
N ASN A 268 2.40 -6.98 2.86
CA ASN A 268 1.22 -6.87 3.75
C ASN A 268 1.63 -6.76 5.23
N ARG A 269 2.50 -7.67 5.69
CA ARG A 269 3.15 -7.59 7.00
C ARG A 269 4.59 -7.14 6.90
N GLN A 270 4.96 -6.15 7.72
CA GLN A 270 6.33 -5.72 7.96
C GLN A 270 6.77 -6.17 9.35
N LYS A 271 8.05 -6.51 9.50
CA LYS A 271 8.63 -6.74 10.84
C LYS A 271 9.05 -5.43 11.52
N SER A 272 9.21 -4.35 10.75
CA SER A 272 9.58 -3.04 11.27
C SER A 272 9.23 -1.91 10.31
N GLU A 273 9.15 -0.68 10.82
CA GLU A 273 9.01 0.53 10.01
C GLU A 273 10.23 0.75 9.08
N ASP A 274 11.41 0.24 9.43
CA ASP A 274 12.61 0.32 8.58
C ASP A 274 12.46 -0.52 7.30
N GLU A 275 11.85 -1.71 7.40
CA GLU A 275 11.52 -2.53 6.22
C GLU A 275 10.53 -1.80 5.30
N PHE A 276 9.55 -1.08 5.87
CA PHE A 276 8.60 -0.26 5.13
C PHE A 276 9.30 0.81 4.28
N PHE A 277 10.19 1.60 4.89
CA PHE A 277 10.91 2.67 4.17
C PHE A 277 11.93 2.15 3.16
N LYS A 278 12.61 1.02 3.43
CA LYS A 278 13.61 0.45 2.51
C LYS A 278 12.98 -0.19 1.26
N ALA A 279 11.67 -0.46 1.28
CA ALA A 279 10.96 -1.00 0.12
C ALA A 279 11.06 -0.10 -1.12
N ILE A 280 11.33 1.21 -0.97
CA ILE A 280 11.51 2.12 -2.11
C ILE A 280 12.62 1.70 -3.09
N TYR A 281 13.60 0.93 -2.62
CA TYR A 281 14.74 0.50 -3.44
C TYR A 281 14.41 -0.72 -4.32
N SER A 282 13.18 -1.25 -4.26
CA SER A 282 12.77 -2.37 -5.12
C SER A 282 12.66 -2.01 -6.60
N LEU A 283 12.57 -0.71 -6.92
CA LEU A 283 12.32 -0.23 -8.28
C LEU A 283 13.50 -0.47 -9.23
N GLU A 284 14.73 -0.28 -8.77
CA GLU A 284 15.93 -0.35 -9.61
C GLU A 284 16.07 -1.72 -10.32
N PRO A 285 15.98 -2.87 -9.61
CA PRO A 285 15.98 -4.18 -10.27
C PRO A 285 14.85 -4.39 -11.29
N ALA A 286 13.67 -3.78 -11.08
CA ALA A 286 12.58 -3.86 -12.04
C ALA A 286 12.89 -3.06 -13.30
N MET A 287 13.45 -1.87 -13.14
CA MET A 287 13.83 -0.99 -14.24
C MET A 287 14.96 -1.56 -15.08
N ASP A 288 15.97 -2.18 -14.46
CA ASP A 288 17.05 -2.86 -15.19
C ASP A 288 16.51 -4.01 -16.06
N ARG A 289 15.57 -4.79 -15.53
CA ARG A 289 14.92 -5.88 -16.27
C ARG A 289 14.11 -5.36 -17.45
N ILE A 290 13.26 -4.35 -17.24
CA ILE A 290 12.43 -3.76 -18.31
C ILE A 290 13.31 -3.16 -19.41
N ARG A 291 14.37 -2.42 -19.04
CA ARG A 291 15.33 -1.86 -20.00
C ARG A 291 16.06 -2.96 -20.78
N SER A 292 16.42 -4.07 -20.12
CA SER A 292 17.01 -5.23 -20.79
C SER A 292 16.06 -5.81 -21.84
N TRP A 293 14.78 -5.96 -21.52
CA TRP A 293 13.78 -6.45 -22.49
C TRP A 293 13.59 -5.49 -23.67
N ILE A 294 13.57 -4.16 -23.42
CA ILE A 294 13.52 -3.17 -24.50
C ILE A 294 14.77 -3.27 -25.38
N ALA A 295 15.96 -3.37 -24.80
CA ALA A 295 17.21 -3.48 -25.55
C ALA A 295 17.27 -4.78 -26.38
N GLU A 296 16.73 -5.87 -25.86
CA GLU A 296 16.69 -7.17 -26.56
C GLU A 296 15.70 -7.18 -27.73
N HIS A 297 14.48 -6.69 -27.52
CA HIS A 297 13.38 -6.85 -28.49
C HIS A 297 13.13 -5.60 -29.35
N GLN A 298 13.48 -4.41 -28.87
CA GLN A 298 13.24 -3.12 -29.53
C GLN A 298 14.50 -2.21 -29.49
N PRO A 299 15.69 -2.70 -29.93
CA PRO A 299 16.97 -2.02 -29.73
C PRO A 299 17.03 -0.60 -30.32
N GLU A 300 16.36 -0.36 -31.46
CA GLU A 300 16.33 0.95 -32.14
C GLU A 300 15.41 1.97 -31.46
N ARG A 301 14.60 1.52 -30.50
CA ARG A 301 13.54 2.32 -29.86
C ARG A 301 13.76 2.54 -28.35
N GLN A 302 14.92 2.15 -27.82
CA GLN A 302 15.28 2.26 -26.39
C GLN A 302 15.03 3.66 -25.81
N ASP A 303 15.34 4.72 -26.57
CA ASP A 303 15.17 6.10 -26.12
C ASP A 303 13.77 6.67 -26.39
N THR A 304 12.87 5.88 -27.01
CA THR A 304 11.54 6.33 -27.46
C THR A 304 10.39 5.67 -26.73
N ILE A 305 10.58 4.43 -26.27
CA ILE A 305 9.58 3.72 -25.48
C ILE A 305 9.61 4.27 -24.05
N GLU A 306 8.51 4.90 -23.65
CA GLU A 306 8.36 5.43 -22.29
C GLU A 306 8.12 4.27 -21.30
N ILE A 307 8.53 4.43 -20.05
CA ILE A 307 8.25 3.47 -18.97
C ILE A 307 7.42 4.20 -17.91
N ALA A 308 6.24 3.68 -17.62
CA ALA A 308 5.26 4.31 -16.75
C ALA A 308 4.84 3.40 -15.59
N ILE A 309 4.52 4.02 -14.46
CA ILE A 309 3.91 3.35 -13.32
C ILE A 309 2.47 3.87 -13.20
N THR A 310 1.51 3.12 -13.72
CA THR A 310 0.12 3.62 -13.84
C THR A 310 -0.73 3.38 -12.58
N GLU A 311 -0.22 2.58 -11.64
CA GLU A 311 -0.71 2.51 -10.26
C GLU A 311 0.45 2.31 -9.29
N TRP A 312 0.47 3.09 -8.21
CA TRP A 312 1.37 2.85 -7.10
C TRP A 312 0.84 3.40 -5.78
N ASN A 313 1.16 2.69 -4.70
CA ASN A 313 1.12 3.16 -3.32
C ASN A 313 2.18 2.39 -2.53
N SER A 314 2.28 2.56 -1.21
CA SER A 314 3.24 1.79 -0.41
C SER A 314 2.97 0.29 -0.51
N LYS A 315 1.72 -0.16 -0.30
CA LYS A 315 1.29 -1.57 -0.31
C LYS A 315 -0.13 -1.72 -0.84
N VAL A 316 -0.56 -2.95 -1.12
CA VAL A 316 -1.93 -3.29 -1.59
C VAL A 316 -2.93 -3.32 -0.43
N VAL A 317 -2.53 -3.84 0.74
CA VAL A 317 -3.44 -3.92 1.90
C VAL A 317 -3.62 -2.53 2.50
N GLU A 318 -4.87 -2.08 2.53
CA GLU A 318 -5.24 -0.80 3.10
C GLU A 318 -5.32 -0.88 4.62
N ASP A 319 -4.44 -0.15 5.29
CA ASP A 319 -4.45 -0.02 6.74
C ASP A 319 -3.93 1.35 7.18
N ARG A 320 -3.73 1.53 8.49
CA ARG A 320 -3.17 2.77 9.02
C ARG A 320 -1.89 3.21 8.30
N ALA A 321 -1.03 2.28 7.90
CA ALA A 321 0.24 2.60 7.26
C ALA A 321 0.08 3.16 5.84
N THR A 322 -1.09 3.02 5.19
CA THR A 322 -1.41 3.65 3.90
C THR A 322 -2.12 5.00 4.05
N ALA A 323 -2.54 5.35 5.27
CA ALA A 323 -3.27 6.59 5.56
C ALA A 323 -2.43 7.62 6.35
N ASP A 324 -1.60 7.16 7.29
CA ASP A 324 -0.91 8.05 8.21
C ASP A 324 0.32 8.77 7.62
N LEU A 325 1.02 9.56 8.45
CA LEU A 325 2.20 10.31 8.01
C LEU A 325 3.31 9.41 7.45
N MET A 326 3.41 8.15 7.91
CA MET A 326 4.40 7.19 7.42
C MET A 326 4.26 7.00 5.91
N ASN A 327 3.02 6.89 5.40
CA ASN A 327 2.80 6.82 3.96
C ASN A 327 3.22 8.11 3.25
N GLY A 328 2.89 9.27 3.81
CA GLY A 328 3.32 10.56 3.24
C GLY A 328 4.85 10.68 3.12
N LEU A 329 5.59 10.24 4.14
CA LEU A 329 7.05 10.20 4.09
C LEU A 329 7.56 9.20 3.05
N TRP A 330 6.95 8.01 2.98
CA TRP A 330 7.29 6.99 2.00
C TRP A 330 7.02 7.45 0.56
N CYS A 331 5.84 8.02 0.26
CA CYS A 331 5.51 8.59 -1.05
C CYS A 331 6.50 9.70 -1.44
N THR A 332 6.95 10.51 -0.48
CA THR A 332 7.94 11.56 -0.72
C THR A 332 9.27 10.97 -1.19
N MET A 333 9.71 9.87 -0.58
CA MET A 333 10.92 9.13 -0.97
C MET A 333 10.73 8.39 -2.31
N TRP A 334 9.58 7.74 -2.49
CA TRP A 334 9.25 6.96 -3.68
C TRP A 334 9.26 7.79 -4.96
N ILE A 335 8.70 9.02 -4.94
CA ILE A 335 8.78 9.93 -6.10
C ILE A 335 10.24 10.26 -6.45
N GLY A 336 11.11 10.39 -5.43
CA GLY A 336 12.55 10.57 -5.62
C GLY A 336 13.18 9.38 -6.34
N GLU A 337 12.81 8.17 -5.98
CA GLU A 337 13.30 6.94 -6.63
C GLU A 337 12.72 6.74 -8.03
N MET A 338 11.45 7.09 -8.28
CA MET A 338 10.89 7.11 -9.64
C MET A 338 11.66 8.08 -10.54
N PHE A 339 12.03 9.27 -10.02
CA PHE A 339 12.83 10.23 -10.76
C PHE A 339 14.26 9.70 -10.99
N ARG A 340 14.90 9.14 -9.95
CA ARG A 340 16.25 8.55 -10.03
C ARG A 340 16.33 7.38 -11.00
N ASN A 341 15.24 6.63 -11.16
CA ASN A 341 15.16 5.52 -12.08
C ASN A 341 14.60 5.90 -13.46
N GLY A 342 14.34 7.18 -13.72
CA GLY A 342 13.95 7.66 -15.04
C GLY A 342 12.56 7.20 -15.50
N ILE A 343 11.61 7.05 -14.57
CA ILE A 343 10.20 6.85 -14.92
C ILE A 343 9.69 8.03 -15.76
N SER A 344 8.98 7.74 -16.85
CA SER A 344 8.48 8.75 -17.78
C SER A 344 7.26 9.50 -17.22
N PHE A 345 6.33 8.76 -16.63
CA PHE A 345 5.17 9.29 -15.90
C PHE A 345 4.63 8.26 -14.91
N ALA A 346 3.96 8.73 -13.86
CA ALA A 346 3.41 7.87 -12.83
C ALA A 346 2.10 8.40 -12.26
N ASN A 347 1.24 7.48 -11.81
CA ASN A 347 -0.05 7.77 -11.22
C ASN A 347 -0.18 7.05 -9.88
N GLN A 348 -0.31 7.82 -8.80
CA GLN A 348 -0.60 7.30 -7.48
C GLN A 348 -2.00 6.67 -7.49
N TRP A 349 -2.12 5.51 -6.85
CA TRP A 349 -3.39 4.84 -6.61
C TRP A 349 -3.88 5.19 -5.21
N ASP A 350 -5.04 5.81 -5.03
CA ASP A 350 -5.81 6.57 -6.04
C ASP A 350 -6.18 7.96 -5.50
N MET A 351 -7.02 8.73 -6.22
CA MET A 351 -7.38 10.09 -5.78
C MET A 351 -8.25 10.05 -4.51
N MET A 352 -9.17 9.09 -4.42
CA MET A 352 -10.14 8.98 -3.33
C MET A 352 -10.39 7.50 -3.07
N THR A 353 -10.11 7.04 -1.86
CA THR A 353 -10.54 5.71 -1.40
C THR A 353 -11.12 5.88 -0.01
N ALA A 354 -12.34 5.38 0.18
CA ALA A 354 -12.99 5.32 1.49
C ALA A 354 -13.01 3.86 1.97
N THR A 355 -12.13 3.54 2.91
CA THR A 355 -12.15 2.29 3.64
C THR A 355 -11.99 2.56 5.13
N GLU A 356 -12.45 1.61 5.96
CA GLU A 356 -12.52 1.77 7.41
C GLU A 356 -11.16 2.11 8.05
N THR A 357 -10.06 1.65 7.44
CA THR A 357 -8.70 1.83 7.95
C THR A 357 -7.94 3.00 7.30
N GLY A 358 -8.61 3.75 6.40
CA GLY A 358 -8.14 5.02 5.85
C GLY A 358 -7.77 5.00 4.36
N GLY A 359 -7.56 3.83 3.76
CA GLY A 359 -7.43 3.63 2.32
C GLY A 359 -6.24 4.30 1.63
N HIS A 360 -6.21 4.19 0.31
CA HIS A 360 -5.10 4.68 -0.53
C HIS A 360 -5.21 6.13 -1.00
N GLY A 361 -6.41 6.72 -0.97
CA GLY A 361 -6.77 8.02 -1.56
C GLY A 361 -5.78 9.18 -1.31
N LEU A 362 -5.68 10.19 -2.16
CA LEU A 362 -5.02 11.46 -1.79
C LEU A 362 -5.84 12.25 -0.77
N PHE A 363 -7.16 12.04 -0.78
CA PHE A 363 -8.12 12.74 0.07
C PHE A 363 -8.89 11.75 0.94
N TYR A 364 -9.28 12.23 2.11
CA TYR A 364 -10.23 11.58 3.01
C TYR A 364 -11.57 12.30 2.88
N PHE A 365 -12.62 11.51 2.66
CA PHE A 365 -14.00 11.88 2.89
C PHE A 365 -14.52 10.99 4.02
N GLU A 366 -15.30 11.56 4.94
CA GLU A 366 -16.00 10.75 5.94
C GLU A 366 -16.96 9.79 5.21
N PRO A 367 -16.90 8.48 5.45
CA PRO A 367 -17.79 7.54 4.79
C PRO A 367 -19.23 7.75 5.27
N PHE A 368 -20.20 7.60 4.35
CA PHE A 368 -21.60 7.57 4.74
C PHE A 368 -21.93 6.20 5.34
N ASP A 369 -22.48 6.18 6.55
CA ASP A 369 -22.98 4.95 7.18
C ASP A 369 -24.32 4.55 6.55
N PHE A 370 -24.28 3.60 5.62
CA PHE A 370 -25.46 3.05 4.96
C PHE A 370 -26.25 2.06 5.84
N GLU A 371 -25.68 1.61 6.95
CA GLU A 371 -26.27 0.61 7.84
C GLU A 371 -26.68 1.23 9.17
N GLN A 372 -27.68 2.12 9.15
CA GLN A 372 -28.25 2.73 10.37
C GLN A 372 -29.53 2.01 10.81
N PRO A 373 -29.48 1.07 11.78
CA PRO A 373 -30.65 0.30 12.17
C PRO A 373 -31.76 1.19 12.72
N GLY A 374 -32.98 1.01 12.22
CA GLY A 374 -34.15 1.77 12.67
C GLY A 374 -34.38 3.10 11.93
N VAL A 375 -33.53 3.45 10.95
CA VAL A 375 -33.77 4.58 10.04
C VAL A 375 -34.52 4.08 8.79
N PRO A 376 -35.70 4.63 8.44
CA PRO A 376 -36.41 4.25 7.21
C PRO A 376 -35.58 4.54 5.94
N GLN A 377 -35.70 3.71 4.90
CA GLN A 377 -34.94 3.89 3.64
C GLN A 377 -35.12 5.28 3.02
N GLU A 378 -36.33 5.84 2.98
CA GLU A 378 -36.57 7.20 2.47
C GLU A 378 -35.85 8.30 3.30
N GLU A 379 -35.60 8.04 4.58
CA GLU A 379 -34.79 8.93 5.41
C GLU A 379 -33.29 8.71 5.16
N MET A 380 -32.86 7.47 4.97
CA MET A 380 -31.49 7.15 4.55
C MET A 380 -31.14 7.81 3.22
N ASP A 381 -32.03 7.71 2.23
CA ASP A 381 -31.86 8.32 0.91
C ASP A 381 -31.74 9.84 1.04
N ARG A 382 -32.58 10.50 1.84
CA ARG A 382 -32.48 11.95 2.09
C ARG A 382 -31.21 12.36 2.83
N LYS A 383 -30.76 11.54 3.80
CA LYS A 383 -29.50 11.77 4.52
C LYS A 383 -28.32 11.65 3.58
N PHE A 384 -28.33 10.64 2.70
CA PHE A 384 -27.31 10.44 1.68
C PHE A 384 -27.32 11.57 0.64
N GLU A 385 -28.49 11.98 0.15
CA GLU A 385 -28.67 13.10 -0.79
C GLU A 385 -28.17 14.45 -0.22
N SER A 386 -28.14 14.61 1.10
CA SER A 386 -27.65 15.80 1.79
C SER A 386 -26.28 15.62 2.47
N PHE A 387 -25.63 14.47 2.26
CA PHE A 387 -24.32 14.18 2.82
C PHE A 387 -23.23 14.97 2.08
N ASP A 388 -22.53 15.83 2.80
CA ASP A 388 -21.47 16.71 2.28
C ASP A 388 -20.26 16.66 3.24
N PRO A 389 -19.54 15.52 3.29
CA PRO A 389 -18.43 15.35 4.21
C PRO A 389 -17.23 16.21 3.76
N PRO A 390 -16.46 16.76 4.71
CA PRO A 390 -15.32 17.60 4.35
C PRO A 390 -14.24 16.79 3.61
N CYS A 391 -13.77 17.33 2.47
CA CYS A 391 -12.59 16.83 1.78
C CYS A 391 -11.31 17.25 2.53
N ILE A 392 -10.56 16.28 3.04
CA ILE A 392 -9.33 16.51 3.79
C ILE A 392 -8.13 15.86 3.08
N PRO A 393 -7.07 16.61 2.68
CA PRO A 393 -5.89 16.01 2.09
C PRO A 393 -5.14 15.12 3.09
N LYS A 394 -4.72 13.93 2.67
CA LYS A 394 -3.93 12.98 3.48
C LYS A 394 -2.42 13.23 3.34
N GLY A 395 -1.62 12.45 4.09
CA GLY A 395 -0.15 12.53 4.06
C GLY A 395 0.44 12.40 2.65
N GLN A 396 -0.07 11.48 1.84
CA GLN A 396 0.34 11.34 0.43
C GLN A 396 0.06 12.58 -0.43
N TYR A 397 -1.04 13.32 -0.22
CA TYR A 397 -1.27 14.58 -0.94
C TYR A 397 -0.13 15.57 -0.67
N TRP A 398 0.26 15.74 0.59
CA TRP A 398 1.34 16.65 0.96
C TRP A 398 2.70 16.21 0.41
N ALA A 399 2.93 14.91 0.27
CA ALA A 399 4.12 14.36 -0.40
C ALA A 399 4.19 14.80 -1.88
N LEU A 400 3.10 14.58 -2.63
CA LEU A 400 3.00 14.99 -4.04
C LEU A 400 3.08 16.52 -4.17
N TRP A 401 2.47 17.26 -3.24
CA TRP A 401 2.50 18.71 -3.21
C TRP A 401 3.91 19.27 -2.97
N LEU A 402 4.70 18.66 -2.07
CA LEU A 402 6.11 19.04 -1.85
C LEU A 402 6.91 18.93 -3.16
N TRP A 403 6.74 17.84 -3.89
CA TRP A 403 7.38 17.65 -5.20
C TRP A 403 6.88 18.65 -6.24
N SER A 404 5.57 18.83 -6.36
CA SER A 404 4.94 19.79 -7.28
C SER A 404 5.49 21.22 -7.11
N ARG A 405 5.55 21.68 -5.86
CA ARG A 405 5.76 23.09 -5.53
C ARG A 405 7.20 23.45 -5.19
N PHE A 406 7.98 22.54 -4.62
CA PHE A 406 9.27 22.88 -4.02
C PHE A 406 10.47 22.11 -4.56
N MET A 407 10.28 21.14 -5.47
CA MET A 407 11.35 20.43 -6.15
C MET A 407 11.56 20.94 -7.59
N GLY A 408 12.72 20.64 -8.17
CA GLY A 408 13.11 21.02 -9.53
C GLY A 408 12.96 19.89 -10.56
N ASP A 409 13.07 20.24 -11.85
CA ASP A 409 12.87 19.32 -12.99
C ASP A 409 14.15 18.61 -13.45
N ARG A 410 15.25 18.77 -12.71
CA ARG A 410 16.53 18.10 -12.99
C ARG A 410 17.10 17.51 -11.72
N LEU A 411 17.05 16.20 -11.58
CA LEU A 411 17.75 15.49 -10.51
C LEU A 411 19.26 15.60 -10.74
N VAL A 412 20.02 15.92 -9.71
CA VAL A 412 21.49 16.05 -9.77
C VAL A 412 22.16 14.99 -8.94
N HIS A 413 23.44 14.76 -9.21
CA HIS A 413 24.22 13.76 -8.47
C HIS A 413 24.42 14.22 -7.02
N SER A 414 24.16 13.31 -6.09
CA SER A 414 24.41 13.52 -4.66
C SER A 414 24.71 12.19 -3.95
N SER A 415 25.54 12.24 -2.92
CA SER A 415 25.89 11.10 -2.08
C SER A 415 25.70 11.45 -0.61
N LEU A 416 24.96 10.61 0.10
CA LEU A 416 24.69 10.75 1.53
C LEU A 416 25.46 9.66 2.30
N SER A 417 26.15 10.05 3.38
CA SER A 417 26.93 9.14 4.21
C SER A 417 26.86 9.51 5.69
N GLY A 418 27.21 8.56 6.57
CA GLY A 418 27.27 8.79 8.02
C GLY A 418 25.93 8.76 8.76
N CYS A 419 24.88 8.21 8.15
CA CYS A 419 23.55 8.06 8.73
C CYS A 419 22.83 6.80 8.20
N GLU A 420 21.91 6.25 9.00
CA GLU A 420 21.10 5.09 8.61
C GLU A 420 19.65 5.45 8.27
N HIS A 421 19.09 6.48 8.91
CA HIS A 421 17.67 6.83 8.84
C HIS A 421 17.36 8.09 8.02
N LEU A 422 18.32 8.58 7.24
CA LEU A 422 18.15 9.77 6.42
C LEU A 422 18.18 9.38 4.93
N TYR A 423 17.15 9.77 4.20
CA TYR A 423 17.08 9.70 2.74
C TYR A 423 17.33 11.08 2.12
N SER A 424 17.88 11.12 0.91
CA SER A 424 18.04 12.38 0.15
C SER A 424 17.73 12.25 -1.34
N ALA A 425 17.11 13.30 -1.88
CA ALA A 425 17.01 13.53 -3.32
C ALA A 425 17.30 15.01 -3.60
N VAL A 426 18.17 15.29 -4.57
CA VAL A 426 18.57 16.65 -4.88
C VAL A 426 18.21 16.98 -6.32
N SER A 427 17.44 18.05 -6.49
CA SER A 427 17.06 18.56 -7.81
C SER A 427 17.48 20.01 -7.97
N ARG A 428 17.49 20.49 -9.21
CA ARG A 428 17.76 21.90 -9.55
C ARG A 428 16.69 22.46 -10.48
N SER A 429 16.42 23.74 -10.29
CA SER A 429 15.65 24.60 -11.19
C SER A 429 16.46 25.85 -11.54
N ASP A 430 15.87 26.77 -12.30
CA ASP A 430 16.49 28.07 -12.60
C ASP A 430 16.60 28.99 -11.36
N ASP A 431 15.86 28.67 -10.29
CA ASP A 431 15.82 29.45 -9.05
C ASP A 431 16.87 29.00 -8.03
N GLY A 432 17.29 27.73 -8.09
CA GLY A 432 18.13 27.17 -7.06
C GLY A 432 18.30 25.67 -7.11
N LEU A 433 18.95 25.17 -6.06
CA LEU A 433 19.00 23.76 -5.70
C LEU A 433 17.87 23.47 -4.71
N GLN A 434 17.19 22.34 -4.87
CA GLN A 434 16.14 21.85 -3.97
C GLN A 434 16.60 20.52 -3.38
N VAL A 435 16.90 20.52 -2.09
CA VAL A 435 17.43 19.38 -1.34
C VAL A 435 16.30 18.78 -0.51
N LEU A 436 15.73 17.66 -0.95
CA LEU A 436 14.80 16.87 -0.16
C LEU A 436 15.56 15.95 0.80
N LEU A 437 15.15 15.96 2.05
CA LEU A 437 15.67 15.15 3.14
C LEU A 437 14.49 14.48 3.85
N VAL A 438 14.52 13.17 4.04
CA VAL A 438 13.49 12.47 4.81
C VAL A 438 14.15 11.70 5.95
N ASN A 439 13.83 12.08 7.18
CA ASN A 439 14.29 11.39 8.38
C ASN A 439 13.21 10.39 8.81
N THR A 440 13.51 9.11 8.71
CA THR A 440 12.59 8.01 9.01
C THR A 440 12.63 7.59 10.49
N SER A 441 13.60 8.09 11.26
CA SER A 441 13.67 7.82 12.69
C SER A 441 12.61 8.61 13.45
N ARG A 442 11.89 7.95 14.37
CA ARG A 442 10.86 8.60 15.20
C ARG A 442 11.40 9.44 16.36
N ASN A 443 12.61 9.12 16.80
CA ASN A 443 13.10 9.59 18.10
C ASN A 443 14.35 10.46 17.99
N GLN A 444 15.09 10.33 16.90
CA GLN A 444 16.40 10.96 16.72
C GLN A 444 16.37 11.96 15.56
N ALA A 445 16.79 13.19 15.86
CA ALA A 445 17.10 14.19 14.86
C ALA A 445 18.47 13.89 14.22
N GLU A 446 18.58 14.14 12.92
CA GLU A 446 19.81 13.86 12.17
C GLU A 446 20.60 15.14 11.91
N ASN A 447 21.86 15.15 12.33
CA ASN A 447 22.77 16.29 12.11
C ASN A 447 23.48 16.13 10.76
N LEU A 448 23.12 16.98 9.80
CA LEU A 448 23.58 16.93 8.41
C LEU A 448 24.49 18.11 8.06
N LYS A 449 25.64 17.81 7.44
CA LYS A 449 26.47 18.80 6.76
C LYS A 449 26.21 18.74 5.25
N LEU A 450 25.89 19.89 4.65
CA LEU A 450 25.78 20.03 3.20
C LEU A 450 27.13 20.39 2.59
N GLU A 451 27.57 19.66 1.56
CA GLU A 451 28.79 19.93 0.82
C GLU A 451 28.50 20.12 -0.68
N LEU A 452 28.93 21.27 -1.23
CA LEU A 452 28.71 21.67 -2.62
C LEU A 452 30.00 22.28 -3.19
N PRO A 453 30.24 22.17 -4.51
CA PRO A 453 31.25 22.95 -5.20
C PRO A 453 30.99 24.46 -5.03
N GLY A 454 31.84 25.14 -4.26
CA GLY A 454 31.76 26.57 -4.02
C GLY A 454 31.20 26.96 -2.65
N LYS A 455 30.96 28.25 -2.44
CA LYS A 455 30.49 28.76 -1.14
C LYS A 455 28.98 28.69 -1.05
N LEU A 456 28.47 27.94 -0.08
CA LEU A 456 27.06 27.94 0.31
C LEU A 456 26.56 29.37 0.63
N PRO A 457 25.36 29.76 0.17
CA PRO A 457 24.73 30.98 0.66
C PRO A 457 24.42 30.82 2.14
N SER A 458 24.38 31.93 2.89
CA SER A 458 24.13 31.88 4.34
C SER A 458 22.66 31.65 4.71
N HIS A 459 21.74 31.79 3.74
CA HIS A 459 20.29 31.69 3.94
C HIS A 459 19.68 30.77 2.89
N ALA A 460 18.64 30.06 3.30
CA ALA A 460 17.80 29.22 2.45
C ALA A 460 16.34 29.24 2.99
N THR A 461 15.45 28.58 2.27
CA THR A 461 14.08 28.33 2.72
C THR A 461 13.90 26.84 2.99
N ALA A 462 13.27 26.49 4.10
CA ALA A 462 12.87 25.11 4.40
C ALA A 462 11.34 24.99 4.39
N ILE A 463 10.85 23.87 3.87
CA ILE A 463 9.44 23.45 3.94
C ILE A 463 9.44 22.07 4.57
N GLN A 464 8.60 21.85 5.57
CA GLN A 464 8.59 20.61 6.35
C GLN A 464 7.20 19.98 6.36
N LEU A 465 7.15 18.67 6.19
CA LEU A 465 6.01 17.81 6.46
C LEU A 465 6.35 16.91 7.65
N SER A 466 5.64 17.09 8.76
CA SER A 466 5.67 16.18 9.91
C SER A 466 4.28 16.06 10.54
N HIS A 467 4.20 15.51 11.77
CA HIS A 467 2.93 15.40 12.49
C HIS A 467 2.24 16.74 12.73
N ARG A 468 2.96 17.85 12.59
CA ARG A 468 2.44 19.19 12.77
C ARG A 468 1.54 19.61 11.61
N GLU A 469 1.92 19.20 10.41
CA GLU A 469 1.13 19.44 9.20
C GLU A 469 0.06 18.36 9.05
N TYR A 470 0.36 17.10 9.38
CA TYR A 470 -0.59 16.00 9.20
C TYR A 470 -0.57 14.98 10.34
N PHE A 471 -1.71 14.78 10.99
CA PHE A 471 -1.87 13.73 11.99
C PHE A 471 -3.12 12.90 11.71
N TRP A 472 -2.91 11.61 11.52
CA TRP A 472 -3.97 10.60 11.45
C TRP A 472 -4.27 10.09 12.85
N ASN A 473 -5.53 10.13 13.28
CA ASN A 473 -5.95 9.59 14.57
C ASN A 473 -6.10 8.06 14.45
N PRO A 474 -5.26 7.26 15.14
CA PRO A 474 -5.28 5.82 14.99
C PRO A 474 -6.47 5.12 15.66
N TYR A 475 -7.29 5.82 16.46
CA TYR A 475 -8.47 5.24 17.12
C TYR A 475 -9.79 5.57 16.43
N THR A 476 -9.82 6.71 15.72
CA THR A 476 -11.02 7.13 14.99
C THR A 476 -10.87 6.97 13.47
N HIS A 477 -9.71 6.50 13.00
CA HIS A 477 -9.39 6.28 11.59
C HIS A 477 -9.75 7.47 10.67
N GLN A 478 -9.34 8.67 11.09
CA GLN A 478 -9.56 9.91 10.35
C GLN A 478 -8.44 10.91 10.63
N PRO A 479 -8.22 11.90 9.74
CA PRO A 479 -7.28 12.98 10.02
C PRO A 479 -7.74 13.82 11.22
N GLN A 480 -6.95 13.88 12.30
CA GLN A 480 -7.18 14.81 13.41
C GLN A 480 -6.94 16.26 12.97
N TRP A 481 -5.94 16.46 12.10
CA TRP A 481 -5.74 17.68 11.36
C TRP A 481 -4.94 17.40 10.08
N SER A 482 -5.16 18.26 9.10
CA SER A 482 -4.35 18.35 7.88
C SER A 482 -4.18 19.82 7.54
N ARG A 483 -2.93 20.26 7.42
CA ARG A 483 -2.54 21.65 7.30
C ARG A 483 -1.48 21.78 6.23
N ARG A 484 -1.58 22.86 5.46
CA ARG A 484 -0.58 23.21 4.47
C ARG A 484 0.80 23.42 5.13
N PRO A 485 1.85 22.75 4.65
CA PRO A 485 3.22 23.10 5.03
C PRO A 485 3.57 24.53 4.62
N GLU A 486 4.15 25.31 5.52
CA GLU A 486 4.50 26.71 5.26
C GLU A 486 6.02 26.90 5.11
N PRO A 487 6.50 27.63 4.09
CA PRO A 487 7.92 27.90 3.92
C PRO A 487 8.50 28.80 5.03
N MET A 488 9.68 28.44 5.54
CA MET A 488 10.36 29.15 6.61
C MET A 488 11.81 29.50 6.25
N PRO A 489 12.30 30.71 6.58
CA PRO A 489 13.69 31.07 6.37
C PRO A 489 14.60 30.30 7.35
N ILE A 490 15.69 29.74 6.83
CA ILE A 490 16.72 29.07 7.63
C ILE A 490 18.12 29.63 7.32
N ARG A 491 19.08 29.33 8.21
CA ARG A 491 20.50 29.62 8.00
C ARG A 491 21.27 28.35 7.67
N LEU A 492 22.25 28.47 6.77
CA LEU A 492 23.15 27.40 6.34
C LEU A 492 24.60 27.58 6.84
N ASP A 493 24.79 28.44 7.84
CA ASP A 493 26.10 28.70 8.44
C ASP A 493 26.51 27.68 9.52
N ARG A 494 25.64 26.70 9.79
CA ARG A 494 25.84 25.56 10.68
C ARG A 494 25.28 24.30 10.04
N ASN A 495 25.63 23.14 10.60
CA ASN A 495 24.99 21.87 10.25
C ASN A 495 23.47 21.97 10.44
N LEU A 496 22.73 21.25 9.59
CA LEU A 496 21.28 21.14 9.62
C LEU A 496 20.87 20.01 10.56
N SER A 497 20.08 20.29 11.58
CA SER A 497 19.42 19.28 12.42
C SER A 497 18.05 18.98 11.83
N ILE A 498 17.95 17.87 11.11
CA ILE A 498 16.73 17.39 10.45
C ILE A 498 15.82 16.73 11.49
N PRO A 499 14.58 17.23 11.70
CA PRO A 499 13.68 16.71 12.72
C PRO A 499 13.37 15.21 12.56
N PRO A 500 13.12 14.47 13.65
CA PRO A 500 12.63 13.10 13.57
C PRO A 500 11.33 13.02 12.76
N PHE A 501 11.14 11.89 12.08
CA PHE A 501 9.90 11.50 11.38
C PHE A 501 9.31 12.63 10.54
N SER A 502 10.15 13.17 9.64
CA SER A 502 9.81 14.35 8.85
C SER A 502 10.41 14.30 7.45
N ALA A 503 9.74 14.96 6.52
CA ALA A 503 10.29 15.32 5.21
C ALA A 503 10.56 16.83 5.17
N VAL A 504 11.74 17.22 4.72
CA VAL A 504 12.17 18.61 4.64
C VAL A 504 12.74 18.89 3.25
N VAL A 505 12.21 19.91 2.58
CA VAL A 505 12.80 20.46 1.35
C VAL A 505 13.53 21.75 1.69
N VAL A 506 14.85 21.77 1.47
CA VAL A 506 15.69 22.95 1.60
C VAL A 506 15.96 23.55 0.22
N GLN A 507 15.43 24.74 -0.03
CA GLN A 507 15.65 25.49 -1.26
C GLN A 507 16.84 26.44 -1.09
N VAL A 508 17.96 26.11 -1.72
CA VAL A 508 19.20 26.88 -1.73
C VAL A 508 19.23 27.77 -2.97
N PRO A 509 19.10 29.10 -2.83
CA PRO A 509 18.93 30.00 -3.98
C PRO A 509 20.23 30.20 -4.77
N ILE A 510 20.12 30.27 -6.11
CA ILE A 510 21.23 30.66 -7.01
C ILE A 510 21.25 32.17 -7.26
N LYS A 511 20.09 32.85 -7.18
CA LYS A 511 19.97 34.32 -7.29
C LYS A 511 19.65 34.94 -5.93
N LYS A 512 20.06 36.19 -5.69
CA LYS A 512 19.67 36.97 -4.48
C LYS A 512 18.18 37.31 -4.53
N GLN A 513 17.30 36.36 -4.22
CA GLN A 513 15.93 36.66 -3.83
C GLN A 513 15.85 36.63 -2.31
N PHE A 514 15.63 37.80 -1.72
CA PHE A 514 15.32 37.93 -0.31
C PHE A 514 13.80 37.90 -0.17
N SER A 515 13.24 36.86 0.44
CA SER A 515 11.98 37.04 1.16
C SER A 515 12.31 37.72 2.49
N LYS A 516 11.50 38.70 2.90
CA LYS A 516 11.67 39.34 4.21
C LYS A 516 11.48 38.27 5.28
N ALA A 517 12.42 38.21 6.23
CA ALA A 517 12.29 37.38 7.42
C ALA A 517 10.97 37.76 8.13
N ASN A 518 10.00 36.85 8.12
CA ASN A 518 8.95 36.91 9.12
C ASN A 518 9.59 36.60 10.47
N GLN A 519 9.30 37.43 11.46
CA GLN A 519 9.75 37.24 12.84
C GLN A 519 9.51 35.80 13.27
N GLN A 520 10.47 35.22 14.00
CA GLN A 520 10.27 34.00 14.76
C GLN A 520 8.95 34.11 15.53
N LEU A 521 7.91 33.41 15.04
CA LEU A 521 6.69 33.23 15.81
C LEU A 521 7.10 32.42 17.03
N LYS A 522 6.97 33.02 18.21
CA LYS A 522 7.18 32.28 19.46
C LYS A 522 6.16 31.15 19.50
N SER A 523 6.66 29.92 19.55
CA SER A 523 5.81 28.76 19.78
C SER A 523 5.15 28.87 21.14
N ASN A 524 3.83 28.77 21.17
CA ASN A 524 3.10 28.59 22.41
C ASN A 524 2.45 27.21 22.38
N PHE A 525 2.96 26.29 23.18
CA PHE A 525 2.35 24.97 23.40
C PHE A 525 1.29 25.06 24.50
N SER A 526 0.45 26.11 24.44
CA SER A 526 -0.48 26.46 25.52
C SER A 526 -1.52 25.38 25.78
N LYS A 527 -1.92 24.67 24.74
CA LYS A 527 -2.90 23.57 24.80
C LYS A 527 -2.23 22.27 24.36
N LEU A 528 -2.13 21.34 25.31
CA LEU A 528 -1.72 19.95 25.08
C LEU A 528 -2.94 19.06 25.25
N GLU A 529 -3.00 17.99 24.48
CA GLU A 529 -4.02 16.95 24.56
C GLU A 529 -3.33 15.58 24.65
N ILE A 530 -3.96 14.62 25.32
CA ILE A 530 -3.48 13.25 25.41
C ILE A 530 -4.48 12.40 24.65
N LEU A 531 -4.01 11.69 23.62
CA LEU A 531 -4.80 10.79 22.82
C LEU A 531 -4.45 9.34 23.19
N LEU A 532 -5.46 8.61 23.63
CA LEU A 532 -5.42 7.19 23.98
C LEU A 532 -6.85 6.62 23.80
N PRO A 533 -7.03 5.29 23.64
CA PRO A 533 -8.35 4.70 23.52
C PRO A 533 -9.08 4.73 24.87
N GLU A 534 -10.40 4.57 24.86
CA GLU A 534 -11.20 4.52 26.11
C GLU A 534 -10.84 3.33 26.98
N SER A 535 -10.54 2.18 26.36
CA SER A 535 -10.17 0.96 27.07
C SER A 535 -9.15 0.12 26.32
N THR A 536 -8.50 -0.79 27.04
CA THR A 536 -7.58 -1.80 26.50
C THR A 536 -7.70 -3.10 27.31
N PRO A 537 -7.44 -4.27 26.69
CA PRO A 537 -7.17 -5.49 27.44
C PRO A 537 -5.94 -5.37 28.34
N GLU A 538 -5.93 -6.08 29.46
CA GLU A 538 -4.85 -6.06 30.49
C GLU A 538 -3.48 -6.51 30.01
N ASP A 539 -3.40 -7.14 28.85
CA ASP A 539 -2.16 -7.67 28.30
C ASP A 539 -1.76 -7.01 26.97
N VAL A 540 -2.54 -6.06 26.45
CA VAL A 540 -2.25 -5.33 25.21
C VAL A 540 -1.60 -3.98 25.55
N PRO A 541 -0.32 -3.76 25.14
CA PRO A 541 0.28 -2.43 25.22
C PRO A 541 -0.48 -1.41 24.38
N VAL A 542 -0.64 -0.21 24.90
CA VAL A 542 -1.37 0.87 24.28
C VAL A 542 -0.39 1.88 23.73
N GLU A 543 -0.36 2.04 22.41
CA GLU A 543 0.18 3.26 21.80
C GLU A 543 -0.62 4.46 22.34
N ALA A 544 0.03 5.60 22.56
CA ALA A 544 -0.63 6.84 22.98
C ALA A 544 0.15 8.04 22.46
N TRP A 545 -0.49 9.20 22.42
CA TRP A 545 0.09 10.39 21.84
C TRP A 545 -0.14 11.63 22.70
N ILE A 546 0.87 12.49 22.74
CA ILE A 546 0.69 13.88 23.13
C ILE A 546 0.49 14.70 21.87
N LEU A 547 -0.63 15.41 21.80
CA LEU A 547 -0.97 16.29 20.69
C LEU A 547 -0.77 17.75 21.11
N ALA A 548 -0.16 18.52 20.22
CA ALA A 548 0.08 19.95 20.35
C ALA A 548 -0.55 20.70 19.16
N PRO A 549 -1.90 20.82 19.12
CA PRO A 549 -2.59 21.38 17.96
C PRO A 549 -2.21 22.84 17.68
N GLU A 550 -1.78 23.60 18.69
CA GLU A 550 -1.36 25.01 18.56
C GLU A 550 0.15 25.17 18.30
N ALA A 551 0.87 24.09 17.97
CA ALA A 551 2.30 24.16 17.69
C ALA A 551 2.61 25.14 16.54
N ALA A 552 3.33 26.21 16.87
CA ALA A 552 3.78 27.18 15.88
C ALA A 552 4.74 26.56 14.85
N PRO A 553 4.88 27.20 13.67
CA PRO A 553 5.97 26.98 12.72
C PRO A 553 7.27 26.48 13.35
N CYS A 554 7.60 25.22 13.09
CA CYS A 554 8.85 24.58 13.49
C CYS A 554 9.67 24.23 12.25
N SER A 555 11.00 24.26 12.36
CA SER A 555 11.88 24.03 11.21
C SER A 555 13.20 23.37 11.61
N VAL A 556 14.03 23.12 10.61
CA VAL A 556 15.40 22.63 10.74
C VAL A 556 16.18 23.50 11.74
N ASN A 557 16.98 22.85 12.59
CA ASN A 557 17.79 23.49 13.63
C ASN A 557 17.04 24.13 14.81
N GLU A 558 15.81 23.71 15.06
CA GLU A 558 15.09 24.10 16.26
C GLU A 558 15.55 23.29 17.48
N ASP A 559 15.66 23.98 18.62
CA ASP A 559 16.00 23.34 19.89
C ASP A 559 14.92 22.35 20.31
N GLU A 560 15.32 21.26 20.95
CA GLU A 560 14.41 20.24 21.43
C GLU A 560 13.46 20.78 22.51
N LYS A 561 12.17 20.50 22.33
CA LYS A 561 11.09 20.83 23.25
C LYS A 561 10.42 19.55 23.70
N THR A 562 10.48 19.31 25.00
CA THR A 562 9.92 18.12 25.62
C THR A 562 8.87 18.46 26.66
N VAL A 563 7.93 17.55 26.86
CA VAL A 563 6.99 17.57 27.98
C VAL A 563 7.19 16.36 28.87
N SER A 564 6.95 16.54 30.17
CA SER A 564 7.00 15.44 31.14
C SER A 564 5.63 14.78 31.27
N LEU A 565 5.63 13.46 31.39
CA LEU A 565 4.45 12.64 31.65
C LEU A 565 4.46 12.11 33.08
N THR A 566 3.27 12.02 33.67
CA THR A 566 3.05 11.22 34.88
C THR A 566 1.93 10.23 34.64
N ILE A 567 2.03 9.08 35.30
CA ILE A 567 1.07 7.97 35.25
C ILE A 567 0.65 7.63 36.67
N ASP A 568 -0.64 7.35 36.83
CA ASP A 568 -1.28 6.87 38.05
C ASP A 568 -2.17 5.67 37.70
N GLY A 569 -2.25 4.67 38.58
CA GLY A 569 -2.93 3.39 38.29
C GLY A 569 -1.99 2.28 37.79
N PRO A 570 -2.56 1.13 37.36
CA PRO A 570 -1.83 -0.11 37.11
C PRO A 570 -1.18 -0.15 35.72
N GLY A 571 -0.23 0.75 35.44
CA GLY A 571 0.45 0.80 34.15
C GLY A 571 1.86 1.38 34.21
N ARG A 572 2.65 1.11 33.17
CA ARG A 572 4.01 1.64 32.98
C ARG A 572 4.13 2.39 31.67
N LEU A 573 4.77 3.57 31.73
CA LEU A 573 5.20 4.30 30.54
C LEU A 573 6.55 3.79 30.04
N ASP A 574 6.70 3.68 28.73
CA ASP A 574 7.99 3.45 28.07
C ASP A 574 8.92 4.67 28.17
N SER A 575 8.35 5.88 28.09
CA SER A 575 9.03 7.16 28.24
C SER A 575 8.25 8.11 29.14
N LYS A 576 8.98 8.87 29.97
CA LYS A 576 8.42 9.94 30.81
C LYS A 576 8.62 11.33 30.22
N THR A 577 9.34 11.43 29.10
CA THR A 577 9.70 12.70 28.48
C THR A 577 9.50 12.59 26.98
N ILE A 578 8.59 13.40 26.44
CA ILE A 578 8.13 13.29 25.06
C ILE A 578 8.49 14.57 24.31
N ARG A 579 9.20 14.42 23.19
CA ARG A 579 9.46 15.49 22.23
C ARG A 579 8.17 15.86 21.50
N ILE A 580 7.91 17.17 21.34
CA ILE A 580 6.66 17.68 20.74
C ILE A 580 6.88 18.77 19.68
N ASN A 581 8.12 18.98 19.24
CA ASN A 581 8.43 19.98 18.20
C ASN A 581 7.59 19.76 16.94
N GLU A 582 7.36 18.50 16.58
CA GLU A 582 6.67 18.05 15.39
C GLU A 582 5.15 18.00 15.58
N GLY A 583 4.59 18.66 16.61
CA GLY A 583 3.14 18.79 16.82
C GLY A 583 2.46 17.57 17.42
N ALA A 584 3.08 16.40 17.39
CA ALA A 584 2.67 15.23 18.14
C ALA A 584 3.87 14.38 18.57
N GLY A 585 3.78 13.72 19.72
CA GLY A 585 4.80 12.82 20.23
C GLY A 585 4.21 11.50 20.73
N ARG A 586 4.74 10.39 20.22
CA ARG A 586 4.29 9.02 20.54
C ARG A 586 4.90 8.53 21.84
N PHE A 587 4.15 7.74 22.59
CA PHE A 587 4.60 6.95 23.74
C PHE A 587 3.75 5.68 23.87
N TYR A 588 4.13 4.79 24.77
CA TYR A 588 3.41 3.55 25.04
C TYR A 588 3.11 3.37 26.52
N ILE A 589 1.94 2.79 26.79
CA ILE A 589 1.48 2.38 28.12
C ILE A 589 1.39 0.86 28.12
N THR A 590 2.17 0.19 28.96
CA THR A 590 2.00 -1.26 29.22
C THR A 590 1.14 -1.43 30.47
N PRO A 591 -0.07 -2.00 30.37
CA PRO A 591 -0.86 -2.33 31.55
C PRO A 591 -0.13 -3.37 32.43
N ILE A 592 -0.39 -3.32 33.73
CA ILE A 592 0.20 -4.23 34.74
C ILE A 592 -0.90 -5.04 35.44
N ASP A 593 -2.08 -4.45 35.60
CA ASP A 593 -3.26 -5.04 36.22
C ASP A 593 -4.51 -4.32 35.68
N THR A 594 -5.68 -4.88 35.94
CA THR A 594 -6.98 -4.27 35.65
C THR A 594 -7.21 -3.00 36.47
N GLY A 595 -8.00 -2.07 35.93
CA GLY A 595 -8.35 -0.81 36.59
C GLY A 595 -8.12 0.40 35.70
N THR A 596 -8.24 1.60 36.27
CA THR A 596 -8.12 2.84 35.52
C THR A 596 -6.70 3.37 35.59
N ILE A 597 -6.06 3.54 34.42
CA ILE A 597 -4.80 4.26 34.28
C ILE A 597 -5.12 5.73 33.97
N THR A 598 -4.51 6.67 34.69
CA THR A 598 -4.59 8.10 34.36
C THR A 598 -3.22 8.62 33.94
N VAL A 599 -3.13 9.20 32.74
CA VAL A 599 -1.93 9.90 32.26
C VAL A 599 -2.13 11.41 32.34
N ARG A 600 -1.09 12.15 32.74
CA ARG A 600 -1.12 13.61 32.85
C ARG A 600 0.12 14.25 32.23
N THR A 601 -0.08 15.41 31.61
CA THR A 601 1.00 16.34 31.21
C THR A 601 0.54 17.79 31.30
N GLY A 602 1.25 18.62 32.05
CA GLY A 602 0.81 19.99 32.33
C GLY A 602 -0.61 20.02 32.92
N ARG A 603 -1.57 20.59 32.17
CA ARG A 603 -3.01 20.60 32.52
C ARG A 603 -3.82 19.50 31.83
N ALA A 604 -3.24 18.80 30.87
CA ALA A 604 -3.90 17.72 30.13
C ALA A 604 -3.96 16.44 30.98
N ARG A 605 -5.08 15.73 30.86
CA ARG A 605 -5.37 14.49 31.57
C ARG A 605 -6.21 13.59 30.67
N ALA A 606 -5.87 12.31 30.61
CA ALA A 606 -6.68 11.28 29.97
C ALA A 606 -6.70 10.01 30.84
N GLU A 607 -7.77 9.24 30.72
CA GLU A 607 -8.00 7.99 31.44
C GLU A 607 -8.14 6.84 30.46
N LEU A 608 -7.47 5.73 30.75
CA LEU A 608 -7.53 4.47 30.00
C LEU A 608 -8.09 3.40 30.94
N GLN A 609 -9.19 2.75 30.56
CA GLN A 609 -9.74 1.64 31.32
C GLN A 609 -9.08 0.31 30.90
N VAL A 610 -8.38 -0.34 31.82
CA VAL A 610 -7.81 -1.67 31.61
C VAL A 610 -8.84 -2.73 32.00
N LEU A 611 -9.16 -3.62 31.07
CA LEU A 611 -10.17 -4.66 31.20
C LEU A 611 -9.53 -6.06 31.32
N PRO A 612 -10.06 -6.96 32.16
CA PRO A 612 -9.58 -8.34 32.25
C PRO A 612 -9.82 -9.08 30.92
N VAL A 613 -8.87 -9.94 30.54
CA VAL A 613 -9.03 -10.81 29.37
C VAL A 613 -9.73 -12.10 29.79
N GLN A 614 -10.80 -12.46 29.09
CA GLN A 614 -11.53 -13.71 29.33
C GLN A 614 -11.53 -14.56 28.06
N SER A 615 -10.92 -15.74 28.12
CA SER A 615 -10.93 -16.66 26.99
C SER A 615 -12.00 -17.75 27.11
N ARG A 616 -12.62 -18.12 25.99
CA ARG A 616 -13.41 -19.34 25.85
C ARG A 616 -13.00 -20.10 24.58
N ILE A 617 -13.16 -21.42 24.59
CA ILE A 617 -12.93 -22.24 23.39
C ILE A 617 -14.26 -22.38 22.65
N GLU A 618 -14.30 -21.95 21.40
CA GLU A 618 -15.40 -22.22 20.48
C GLU A 618 -15.01 -23.43 19.63
N ILE A 619 -15.60 -24.59 19.93
CA ILE A 619 -15.36 -25.83 19.17
C ILE A 619 -16.01 -25.70 17.79
N LEU A 620 -15.20 -25.88 16.75
CA LEU A 620 -15.65 -25.78 15.35
C LEU A 620 -15.59 -27.13 14.64
N TRP A 621 -14.62 -27.97 15.01
CA TRP A 621 -14.35 -29.26 14.41
C TRP A 621 -14.36 -30.33 15.51
N PRO A 622 -15.55 -30.82 15.89
CA PRO A 622 -15.68 -31.90 16.87
C PRO A 622 -15.40 -33.28 16.27
N PHE A 623 -15.36 -33.42 14.94
CA PHE A 623 -15.11 -34.67 14.21
C PHE A 623 -16.11 -35.81 14.47
N GLU A 624 -17.29 -35.54 15.04
CA GLU A 624 -18.35 -36.53 15.24
C GLU A 624 -19.04 -36.99 13.94
N THR A 625 -19.04 -36.13 12.93
CA THR A 625 -19.53 -36.39 11.56
C THR A 625 -18.51 -35.86 10.56
N GLU A 626 -18.60 -36.24 9.28
CA GLU A 626 -17.79 -35.63 8.23
C GLU A 626 -17.91 -34.10 8.32
N VAL A 627 -16.77 -33.42 8.43
CA VAL A 627 -16.74 -31.97 8.49
C VAL A 627 -16.32 -31.47 7.11
N PRO A 628 -17.20 -30.76 6.37
CA PRO A 628 -16.82 -30.15 5.12
C PRO A 628 -15.63 -29.21 5.33
N SER A 629 -14.74 -29.11 4.34
CA SER A 629 -13.72 -28.06 4.28
C SER A 629 -12.54 -28.25 5.27
N ILE A 630 -12.03 -29.48 5.34
CA ILE A 630 -10.74 -29.83 5.93
C ILE A 630 -9.86 -30.47 4.86
N ALA A 631 -8.62 -30.02 4.74
CA ALA A 631 -7.62 -30.61 3.85
C ALA A 631 -6.50 -31.29 4.65
N SER A 632 -5.93 -32.37 4.11
CA SER A 632 -4.77 -33.06 4.66
C SER A 632 -3.92 -33.61 3.53
N ASP A 633 -2.60 -33.59 3.70
CA ASP A 633 -1.64 -34.27 2.82
C ASP A 633 -1.49 -35.76 3.20
N PHE A 634 -2.10 -36.17 4.33
CA PHE A 634 -2.06 -37.53 4.87
C PHE A 634 -3.45 -38.18 4.82
N ASP A 635 -3.49 -39.50 5.01
CA ASP A 635 -4.76 -40.23 5.05
C ASP A 635 -5.53 -39.87 6.33
N LEU A 636 -6.61 -39.11 6.15
CA LEU A 636 -7.48 -38.58 7.19
C LEU A 636 -8.82 -39.33 7.17
N SER A 637 -9.20 -39.92 8.30
CA SER A 637 -10.46 -40.63 8.45
C SER A 637 -11.13 -40.32 9.79
N LEU A 638 -12.42 -40.64 9.91
CA LEU A 638 -13.12 -40.62 11.20
C LEU A 638 -12.99 -42.00 11.87
N SER A 639 -12.58 -42.00 13.14
CA SER A 639 -12.35 -43.22 13.91
C SER A 639 -12.92 -43.12 15.32
N ASP A 640 -13.64 -44.16 15.75
CA ASP A 640 -14.15 -44.33 17.12
C ASP A 640 -13.21 -45.19 17.99
N THR A 641 -12.10 -45.66 17.42
CA THR A 641 -11.16 -46.57 18.09
C THR A 641 -10.39 -45.90 19.21
N ALA A 642 -10.09 -44.60 19.06
CA ALA A 642 -9.32 -43.83 20.03
C ALA A 642 -10.18 -43.29 21.19
N LYS A 643 -11.49 -43.12 20.98
CA LYS A 643 -12.43 -42.58 21.97
C LYS A 643 -13.79 -43.31 21.84
N PRO A 644 -14.09 -44.28 22.72
CA PRO A 644 -15.30 -45.09 22.58
C PRO A 644 -16.59 -44.27 22.57
N ASN A 645 -17.45 -44.50 21.58
CA ASN A 645 -18.72 -43.80 21.32
C ASN A 645 -18.60 -42.34 20.85
N GLN A 646 -17.41 -41.92 20.38
CA GLN A 646 -17.17 -40.61 19.77
C GLN A 646 -16.27 -40.79 18.55
N HIS A 647 -16.59 -40.16 17.42
CA HIS A 647 -15.65 -40.16 16.29
C HIS A 647 -14.59 -39.08 16.49
N THR A 648 -13.38 -39.37 16.05
CA THR A 648 -12.22 -38.47 16.11
C THR A 648 -11.52 -38.47 14.76
N ALA A 649 -10.81 -37.40 14.43
CA ALA A 649 -9.95 -37.37 13.26
C ALA A 649 -8.74 -38.27 13.51
N ALA A 650 -8.61 -39.35 12.74
CA ALA A 650 -7.46 -40.22 12.72
C ALA A 650 -6.60 -39.91 11.48
N ILE A 651 -5.35 -39.55 11.71
CA ILE A 651 -4.40 -39.17 10.66
C ILE A 651 -3.28 -40.21 10.62
N GLN A 652 -3.19 -40.95 9.52
CA GLN A 652 -2.21 -42.00 9.32
C GLN A 652 -0.95 -41.44 8.65
N LEU A 653 0.19 -41.64 9.32
CA LEU A 653 1.51 -41.27 8.83
C LEU A 653 2.20 -42.50 8.22
N ASP A 654 2.55 -42.40 6.95
CA ASP A 654 2.88 -43.52 6.04
C ASP A 654 4.40 -43.74 5.82
N GLN A 655 5.25 -43.23 6.72
CA GLN A 655 6.71 -43.26 6.60
C GLN A 655 7.30 -42.36 5.49
N SER A 656 6.54 -41.39 4.98
CA SER A 656 7.11 -40.31 4.19
C SER A 656 7.86 -39.30 5.08
N GLN A 657 8.97 -38.77 4.57
CA GLN A 657 9.59 -37.59 5.17
C GLN A 657 8.76 -36.37 4.76
N PRO A 658 8.25 -35.56 5.72
CA PRO A 658 7.52 -34.35 5.39
C PRO A 658 8.40 -33.39 4.58
N VAL A 659 7.88 -32.89 3.47
CA VAL A 659 8.54 -31.89 2.62
C VAL A 659 7.55 -30.75 2.33
N SER A 660 8.06 -29.58 1.94
CA SER A 660 7.22 -28.43 1.64
C SER A 660 6.13 -28.78 0.62
N GLY A 661 4.86 -28.58 1.00
CA GLY A 661 3.69 -28.94 0.18
C GLY A 661 3.19 -30.38 0.34
N GLN A 662 3.81 -31.18 1.22
CA GLN A 662 3.41 -32.54 1.63
C GLN A 662 3.70 -32.70 3.13
N ASP A 663 3.19 -31.78 3.93
CA ASP A 663 3.49 -31.66 5.36
C ASP A 663 2.29 -31.19 6.19
N CYS A 664 1.11 -31.05 5.56
CA CYS A 664 -0.10 -30.60 6.21
C CYS A 664 -0.84 -31.78 6.84
N LEU A 665 -0.82 -31.88 8.17
CA LEU A 665 -1.65 -32.85 8.90
C LEU A 665 -3.13 -32.50 8.80
N LEU A 666 -3.45 -31.22 8.96
CA LEU A 666 -4.82 -30.72 8.95
C LEU A 666 -4.79 -29.23 8.57
N GLU A 667 -5.60 -28.84 7.60
CA GLU A 667 -5.88 -27.44 7.29
C GLU A 667 -7.38 -27.22 7.32
N CYS A 668 -7.82 -26.43 8.29
CA CYS A 668 -9.23 -26.10 8.48
C CYS A 668 -9.54 -24.77 7.79
N LYS A 669 -10.33 -24.80 6.70
CA LYS A 669 -10.72 -23.61 5.94
C LYS A 669 -11.99 -23.83 5.10
N PRO A 670 -12.86 -22.82 4.90
CA PRO A 670 -12.76 -21.47 5.46
C PRO A 670 -13.16 -21.44 6.94
N ILE A 671 -12.67 -20.44 7.67
CA ILE A 671 -13.19 -20.14 9.01
C ILE A 671 -14.64 -19.66 8.88
N PRO A 672 -15.61 -20.23 9.63
CA PRO A 672 -17.02 -19.84 9.52
C PRO A 672 -17.24 -18.36 9.82
N ASP A 673 -18.07 -17.68 9.01
CA ASP A 673 -18.33 -16.24 9.15
C ASP A 673 -19.04 -15.86 10.46
N ARG A 674 -19.68 -16.82 11.14
CA ARG A 674 -20.28 -16.62 12.48
C ARG A 674 -19.24 -16.36 13.58
N ILE A 675 -17.96 -16.58 13.31
CA ILE A 675 -16.90 -16.39 14.29
C ILE A 675 -16.47 -14.92 14.27
N PRO A 676 -16.44 -14.25 15.44
CA PRO A 676 -15.85 -12.91 15.55
C PRO A 676 -14.32 -13.05 15.42
N LYS A 677 -13.82 -12.98 14.19
CA LYS A 677 -12.42 -13.30 13.86
C LYS A 677 -11.45 -12.34 14.55
N GLU A 678 -11.85 -11.09 14.74
CA GLU A 678 -11.14 -10.06 15.51
C GLU A 678 -10.93 -10.42 16.99
N ARG A 679 -11.68 -11.39 17.52
CA ARG A 679 -11.54 -11.91 18.89
C ARG A 679 -10.73 -13.20 18.98
N VAL A 680 -10.24 -13.73 17.86
CA VAL A 680 -9.45 -14.96 17.88
C VAL A 680 -8.11 -14.68 18.54
N GLY A 681 -7.84 -15.43 19.60
CA GLY A 681 -6.64 -15.34 20.41
C GLY A 681 -5.74 -16.57 20.34
N GLY A 682 -6.12 -17.58 19.57
CA GLY A 682 -5.41 -18.85 19.54
C GLY A 682 -6.26 -20.00 19.01
N PHE A 683 -5.72 -21.21 19.17
CA PHE A 683 -6.33 -22.46 18.75
C PHE A 683 -6.24 -23.48 19.87
N ALA A 684 -7.26 -24.31 20.00
CA ALA A 684 -7.30 -25.41 20.95
C ALA A 684 -7.75 -26.70 20.27
N MET A 685 -7.24 -27.82 20.77
CA MET A 685 -7.68 -29.16 20.35
C MET A 685 -7.42 -30.17 21.46
N GLU A 686 -8.16 -31.27 21.43
CA GLU A 686 -7.72 -32.50 22.08
C GLU A 686 -6.84 -33.28 21.11
N ILE A 687 -5.72 -33.80 21.60
CA ILE A 687 -4.79 -34.59 20.79
C ILE A 687 -4.32 -35.82 21.55
N LYS A 688 -4.08 -36.90 20.81
CA LYS A 688 -3.52 -38.17 21.29
C LYS A 688 -2.65 -38.81 20.22
N ALA A 689 -1.58 -39.47 20.63
CA ALA A 689 -0.76 -40.30 19.77
C ALA A 689 -1.09 -41.78 19.96
N ALA A 690 -1.10 -42.55 18.88
CA ALA A 690 -1.04 -44.00 18.98
C ALA A 690 0.34 -44.44 19.50
N GLY A 691 0.39 -45.59 20.18
CA GLY A 691 1.65 -46.15 20.68
C GLY A 691 2.65 -46.57 19.59
N ASN A 692 2.25 -46.51 18.31
CA ASN A 692 3.09 -46.75 17.14
C ASN A 692 3.64 -45.46 16.50
N LEU A 693 3.41 -44.27 17.10
CA LEU A 693 3.97 -43.01 16.60
C LEU A 693 5.49 -42.98 16.83
N VAL A 694 6.26 -42.98 15.73
CA VAL A 694 7.72 -43.06 15.75
C VAL A 694 8.30 -42.05 14.76
N SER A 695 9.35 -41.35 15.18
CA SER A 695 10.25 -40.59 14.31
C SER A 695 11.69 -40.78 14.78
N ALA A 696 12.62 -40.88 13.82
CA ALA A 696 14.05 -40.87 14.13
C ALA A 696 14.60 -39.46 14.42
N ASP A 697 13.81 -38.41 14.15
CA ASP A 697 14.17 -37.04 14.42
C ASP A 697 13.68 -36.63 15.83
N PRO A 698 14.60 -36.36 16.79
CA PRO A 698 14.23 -35.93 18.13
C PRO A 698 13.58 -34.53 18.17
N HIS A 699 13.67 -33.78 17.07
CA HIS A 699 13.09 -32.45 16.93
C HIS A 699 11.77 -32.43 16.14
N ALA A 700 11.26 -33.60 15.75
CA ALA A 700 9.98 -33.74 15.07
C ALA A 700 8.86 -33.11 15.91
N ARG A 701 8.05 -32.27 15.27
CA ARG A 701 7.02 -31.48 15.96
C ARG A 701 5.83 -31.17 15.06
N LEU A 702 4.71 -30.92 15.71
CA LEU A 702 3.53 -30.31 15.12
C LEU A 702 3.61 -28.79 15.30
N MET A 703 3.62 -28.03 14.22
CA MET A 703 3.51 -26.57 14.22
C MET A 703 2.05 -26.18 14.09
N ILE A 704 1.61 -25.22 14.91
CA ILE A 704 0.25 -24.67 14.87
C ILE A 704 0.35 -23.29 14.25
N VAL A 705 -0.29 -23.11 13.09
CA VAL A 705 -0.18 -21.90 12.28
C VAL A 705 -1.57 -21.36 12.00
N LEU A 706 -1.80 -20.10 12.32
CA LEU A 706 -2.95 -19.34 11.85
C LEU A 706 -2.61 -18.69 10.51
N GLN A 707 -3.58 -18.63 9.60
CA GLN A 707 -3.39 -18.01 8.29
C GLN A 707 -4.44 -16.92 8.05
N SER A 708 -3.96 -15.72 7.75
CA SER A 708 -4.75 -14.52 7.52
C SER A 708 -4.36 -13.89 6.17
N GLU A 709 -5.28 -13.16 5.53
CA GLU A 709 -4.96 -12.42 4.30
C GLU A 709 -3.88 -11.34 4.53
N SER A 710 -3.80 -10.82 5.75
CA SER A 710 -2.77 -9.85 6.15
C SER A 710 -1.41 -10.51 6.46
N ASP A 711 -1.42 -11.76 6.90
CA ASP A 711 -0.25 -12.60 7.05
C ASP A 711 -0.60 -14.08 6.95
N HIS A 712 -0.14 -14.68 5.85
CA HIS A 712 -0.39 -16.06 5.50
C HIS A 712 0.20 -17.06 6.50
N TRP A 713 1.16 -16.64 7.33
CA TRP A 713 1.93 -17.55 8.16
C TRP A 713 2.21 -17.00 9.57
N ILE A 714 1.29 -17.30 10.51
CA ILE A 714 1.38 -16.87 11.91
C ILE A 714 1.53 -18.11 12.81
N PRO A 715 2.75 -18.54 13.15
CA PRO A 715 2.97 -19.62 14.11
C PRO A 715 2.57 -19.18 15.51
N ILE A 716 1.66 -19.92 16.15
CA ILE A 716 1.18 -19.64 17.52
C ILE A 716 1.64 -20.67 18.54
N GLY A 717 2.41 -21.66 18.09
CA GLY A 717 3.03 -22.64 18.97
C GLY A 717 3.46 -23.90 18.23
N SER A 718 4.04 -24.82 18.98
CA SER A 718 4.41 -26.14 18.48
C SER A 718 4.35 -27.18 19.58
N LEU A 719 4.12 -28.44 19.20
CA LEU A 719 4.11 -29.59 20.10
C LEU A 719 5.12 -30.64 19.60
N PRO A 720 6.22 -30.90 20.32
CA PRO A 720 7.13 -32.00 19.99
C PRO A 720 6.38 -33.33 19.96
N LEU A 721 6.62 -34.16 18.93
CA LEU A 721 5.84 -35.40 18.77
C LEU A 721 6.03 -36.37 19.95
N HIS A 722 7.22 -36.40 20.54
CA HIS A 722 7.52 -37.25 21.69
C HIS A 722 6.84 -36.79 23.00
N GLU A 723 6.27 -35.58 23.03
CA GLU A 723 5.48 -35.05 24.15
C GLU A 723 3.97 -35.28 23.96
N ILE A 724 3.54 -35.84 22.82
CA ILE A 724 2.14 -36.19 22.60
C ILE A 724 1.84 -37.50 23.34
N SER A 725 0.93 -37.42 24.30
CA SER A 725 0.57 -38.53 25.17
C SER A 725 -0.21 -39.62 24.45
N ALA A 726 -0.17 -40.84 25.01
CA ALA A 726 -1.05 -41.94 24.63
C ALA A 726 -2.48 -41.79 25.22
N ASP A 727 -2.65 -40.86 26.16
CA ASP A 727 -3.95 -40.45 26.69
C ASP A 727 -4.41 -39.15 26.00
N TRP A 728 -5.72 -38.89 26.03
CA TRP A 728 -6.29 -37.66 25.47
C TRP A 728 -5.93 -36.46 26.33
N GLU A 729 -5.38 -35.42 25.70
CA GLU A 729 -5.02 -34.19 26.38
C GLU A 729 -5.49 -32.97 25.61
N GLN A 730 -6.10 -32.03 26.34
CA GLN A 730 -6.44 -30.72 25.80
C GLN A 730 -5.18 -29.87 25.69
N ARG A 731 -4.98 -29.26 24.53
CA ARG A 731 -3.87 -28.35 24.24
C ARG A 731 -4.43 -27.02 23.76
N GLU A 732 -3.89 -25.94 24.33
CA GLU A 732 -4.20 -24.56 23.96
C GLU A 732 -2.93 -23.90 23.46
N PHE A 733 -3.02 -23.24 22.30
CA PHE A 733 -1.95 -22.45 21.71
C PHE A 733 -2.48 -21.02 21.57
N LYS A 734 -1.95 -20.10 22.38
CA LYS A 734 -2.38 -18.70 22.40
C LYS A 734 -1.41 -17.85 21.60
N ILE A 735 -1.94 -16.82 20.96
CA ILE A 735 -1.14 -15.77 20.33
C ILE A 735 -0.41 -15.01 21.46
N GLU A 736 0.90 -15.25 21.59
CA GLU A 736 1.74 -14.58 22.60
C GLU A 736 2.24 -13.22 22.11
N ASP A 737 2.57 -13.12 20.83
CA ASP A 737 2.96 -11.85 20.22
C ASP A 737 1.70 -11.09 19.77
N HIS A 738 1.33 -10.09 20.55
CA HIS A 738 0.09 -9.31 20.38
C HIS A 738 0.07 -8.47 19.10
N GLU A 739 1.21 -8.28 18.42
CA GLU A 739 1.22 -7.68 17.07
C GLU A 739 0.48 -8.55 16.04
N ASN A 740 0.25 -9.85 16.34
CA ASN A 740 -0.52 -10.74 15.47
C ASN A 740 -2.03 -10.66 15.68
N LEU A 741 -2.51 -10.10 16.79
CA LEU A 741 -3.95 -10.05 17.09
C LEU A 741 -4.75 -9.27 16.02
N PRO A 742 -4.30 -8.10 15.53
CA PRO A 742 -5.01 -7.38 14.47
C PRO A 742 -5.14 -8.16 13.16
N ALA A 743 -4.22 -9.08 12.86
CA ALA A 743 -4.29 -9.90 11.65
C ALA A 743 -5.49 -10.86 11.66
N MET A 744 -6.02 -11.17 12.86
CA MET A 744 -7.08 -12.16 13.01
C MET A 744 -8.40 -11.74 12.38
N GLN A 745 -8.66 -10.45 12.20
CA GLN A 745 -9.87 -9.99 11.49
C GLN A 745 -10.00 -10.58 10.07
N TRP A 746 -8.88 -10.94 9.43
CA TRP A 746 -8.85 -11.59 8.11
C TRP A 746 -8.40 -13.06 8.17
N LEU A 747 -8.59 -13.73 9.30
CA LEU A 747 -8.29 -15.15 9.45
C LEU A 747 -9.15 -15.99 8.49
N TYR A 748 -8.49 -16.80 7.66
CA TYR A 748 -9.18 -17.68 6.72
C TYR A 748 -8.87 -19.17 6.93
N ALA A 749 -7.78 -19.52 7.66
CA ALA A 749 -7.46 -20.92 7.95
C ALA A 749 -6.67 -21.14 9.26
N VAL A 750 -6.75 -22.37 9.77
CA VAL A 750 -5.80 -22.93 10.75
C VAL A 750 -5.09 -24.11 10.11
N ARG A 751 -3.75 -24.14 10.17
CA ARG A 751 -2.92 -25.21 9.64
C ARG A 751 -2.11 -25.88 10.75
N LEU A 752 -2.21 -27.20 10.82
CA LEU A 752 -1.36 -28.07 11.62
C LEU A 752 -0.32 -28.68 10.69
N GLN A 753 0.93 -28.25 10.82
CA GLN A 753 2.03 -28.67 9.94
C GLN A 753 3.00 -29.59 10.66
N LEU A 754 3.33 -30.72 10.04
CA LEU A 754 4.33 -31.65 10.53
C LEU A 754 5.73 -31.20 10.08
N SER A 755 6.62 -30.91 11.03
CA SER A 755 8.03 -30.59 10.74
C SER A 755 8.92 -31.71 11.25
N SER A 756 9.61 -32.40 10.33
CA SER A 756 10.61 -33.41 10.67
C SER A 756 11.67 -33.55 9.57
N SER A 757 12.92 -33.78 9.98
CA SER A 757 14.04 -34.11 9.10
C SER A 757 14.15 -35.62 8.79
N ALA A 758 13.26 -36.44 9.35
CA ALA A 758 13.19 -37.88 9.13
C ALA A 758 11.75 -38.33 8.87
N PRO A 759 11.54 -39.54 8.32
CA PRO A 759 10.21 -40.14 8.25
C PRO A 759 9.49 -40.18 9.60
N VAL A 760 8.18 -39.94 9.56
CA VAL A 760 7.29 -40.10 10.71
C VAL A 760 6.26 -41.18 10.38
N THR A 761 6.01 -42.07 11.34
CA THR A 761 5.18 -43.26 11.14
C THR A 761 4.23 -43.42 12.31
N GLY A 762 3.00 -43.91 12.07
CA GLY A 762 2.02 -44.16 13.13
C GLY A 762 0.79 -43.28 12.98
N GLU A 763 0.00 -43.16 14.03
CA GLU A 763 -1.29 -42.45 13.99
C GLU A 763 -1.35 -41.33 15.02
N LEU A 764 -1.97 -40.21 14.61
CA LEU A 764 -2.38 -39.11 15.47
C LEU A 764 -3.90 -39.01 15.47
N PHE A 765 -4.47 -38.77 16.64
CA PHE A 765 -5.90 -38.52 16.81
C PHE A 765 -6.15 -37.10 17.29
N ILE A 766 -7.09 -36.41 16.65
CA ILE A 766 -7.52 -35.06 17.02
C ILE A 766 -9.02 -35.07 17.28
N ASN A 767 -9.43 -34.35 18.33
CA ASN A 767 -10.84 -34.18 18.69
C ASN A 767 -11.10 -32.75 19.17
N ASP A 768 -12.36 -32.31 19.13
CA ASP A 768 -12.83 -31.02 19.67
C ASP A 768 -11.92 -29.81 19.35
N ALA A 769 -11.50 -29.71 18.08
CA ALA A 769 -10.67 -28.62 17.62
C ALA A 769 -11.49 -27.32 17.45
N GLY A 770 -10.90 -26.20 17.82
CA GLY A 770 -11.62 -24.92 17.85
C GLY A 770 -10.71 -23.72 18.06
N LEU A 771 -11.32 -22.54 18.00
CA LEU A 771 -10.61 -21.28 18.21
C LEU A 771 -10.78 -20.81 19.65
N ILE A 772 -9.71 -20.25 20.21
CA ILE A 772 -9.76 -19.56 21.50
C ILE A 772 -10.24 -18.15 21.22
N LEU A 773 -11.44 -17.79 21.68
CA LEU A 773 -11.99 -16.44 21.58
C LEU A 773 -11.67 -15.69 22.88
N ARG A 774 -11.04 -14.52 22.76
CA ARG A 774 -10.62 -13.64 23.86
C ARG A 774 -11.62 -12.54 24.17
#